data_AF-A0A944MND8-F1
#
_entry.id   AF-A0A944MND8-F1
#
_cell.length_a   1.000
_cell.length_b   1.000
_cell.length_c   1.000
_cell.angle_alpha   90.00
_cell.angle_beta   90.00
_cell.angle_gamma   90.00
#
_symmetry.space_group_name_H-M   'P 1'
#
loop_
_entity.id
_entity.type
_entity.pdbx_description
1 polymer ?
#
loop_
_entity_poly.entity_id
_entity_poly.type
_entity_poly.pdbx_seq_one_letter_code
_entity_poly.pdbx_strand_id
1 'polypeptide(L)'
;DGLIDTTTLIKYFTLQNGAATFDSGGIDLWFASPSLENVTITDNFSHTQGGGILCDFSNPSLENVTITNNISHAIYDGGGGIYCFNSSPSLKHVTISGNFSDGVGGGIALENSSNPSLFDVTITNNSARLYGGGIDCSHSSPSLERVTISGNSAELYRGGGMCLFMDSNPSLKNVTITNNSATEHGGGIDCWDNDFGNADLNLENVTITGNSAEYGGGIAFEQISNASLLNVTITDNSATEDGGGIYCENAELSLVNVTITDNLATEDGGGIYCEDDSNLNCVNCISWNNLPQEVFCDELSGLNSITIAYSDIQGGEEGIVTNGNSTVYWEDGNIDVDPLFYGDGGDFAYYSLTAESPCIDAGTSDLPEGVVLPQFDLIGNPRVAGNSIDMGCYEYQVAGLAYGDIDGNSEVQAYDASLTLRNVVNLYVFNLMQITAADVDGNGAVQALDASLILMYSLGIIDEFPVEGGREYLIPTAEIKIEQCDDELVFTAIGELYSGEIEFSTQEIKVESPFFSEDILSITNTVAHKFKLSFCSATAIIDKEIFRLPIDSSIDELVVNGSTNGKLFNQLVPLKPTQNNDTEEPITKLLGNYPNPFTGETTISFSLTTNLHEKARIEIFNIRGQRVDEIAIGKEQTSVNWQRTNQANGVYFYKLVVDDKAVDTKKMILLK
;
A
#
# COMPACT_ATOMS: atom_id res chain seq x y z
N ASP A 1 -29.04 -5.70 18.72
CA ASP A 1 -29.03 -4.27 19.13
C ASP A 1 -28.41 -4.08 20.51
N GLY A 2 -27.11 -4.37 20.62
CA GLY A 2 -26.27 -3.89 21.73
C GLY A 2 -25.33 -2.83 21.17
N LEU A 3 -25.03 -1.79 21.94
CA LEU A 3 -24.00 -0.81 21.58
C LEU A 3 -22.66 -1.57 21.46
N ILE A 4 -22.12 -1.66 20.24
CA ILE A 4 -20.78 -2.23 20.01
C ILE A 4 -19.77 -1.27 20.64
N ASP A 5 -19.00 -1.76 21.59
CA ASP A 5 -17.93 -0.99 22.21
C ASP A 5 -16.72 -0.94 21.27
N THR A 6 -16.32 0.28 20.90
CA THR A 6 -15.15 0.58 20.06
C THR A 6 -14.02 1.25 20.86
N THR A 7 -14.17 1.41 22.18
CA THR A 7 -13.24 2.18 23.01
C THR A 7 -12.05 1.38 23.51
N THR A 8 -12.09 0.06 23.38
CA THR A 8 -11.01 -0.82 23.85
C THR A 8 -9.81 -0.74 22.90
N LEU A 9 -8.65 -0.37 23.45
CA LEU A 9 -7.36 -0.33 22.75
C LEU A 9 -6.40 -1.37 23.34
N ILE A 10 -5.87 -2.21 22.47
CA ILE A 10 -4.94 -3.30 22.75
C ILE A 10 -3.63 -2.96 22.02
N LYS A 11 -2.53 -2.75 22.75
CA LYS A 11 -1.27 -2.34 22.12
C LYS A 11 -0.01 -2.88 22.79
N TYR A 12 1.02 -3.13 22.01
CA TYR A 12 2.39 -3.47 22.45
C TYR A 12 2.53 -4.73 23.29
N PHE A 13 1.86 -5.82 22.90
CA PHE A 13 2.09 -7.10 23.55
C PHE A 13 1.89 -8.30 22.62
N THR A 14 2.31 -9.45 23.14
CA THR A 14 2.24 -10.75 22.47
C THR A 14 1.20 -11.65 23.16
N LEU A 15 0.29 -12.23 22.37
CA LEU A 15 -0.65 -13.28 22.76
C LEU A 15 -0.18 -14.59 22.15
N GLN A 16 0.19 -15.55 22.98
CA GLN A 16 0.76 -16.79 22.50
C GLN A 16 0.49 -18.01 23.37
N ASN A 17 0.55 -19.19 22.74
CA ASN A 17 0.32 -20.49 23.38
C ASN A 17 -1.04 -20.62 24.08
N GLY A 18 -2.04 -19.83 23.64
CA GLY A 18 -3.41 -20.01 24.04
C GLY A 18 -3.95 -21.33 23.48
N ALA A 19 -4.74 -22.04 24.27
CA ALA A 19 -5.31 -23.32 23.89
C ALA A 19 -6.77 -23.37 24.35
N ALA A 20 -7.69 -23.33 23.40
CA ALA A 20 -9.11 -23.31 23.66
C ALA A 20 -9.81 -24.54 23.06
N THR A 21 -10.72 -25.12 23.84
CA THR A 21 -11.56 -26.26 23.43
C THR A 21 -12.88 -25.85 22.77
N PHE A 22 -13.37 -24.64 23.04
CA PHE A 22 -14.70 -24.20 22.63
C PHE A 22 -14.73 -22.77 22.03
N ASP A 23 -13.62 -22.04 22.12
CA ASP A 23 -13.49 -20.62 21.77
C ASP A 23 -12.22 -20.44 20.93
N SER A 24 -11.91 -19.21 20.50
CA SER A 24 -10.64 -18.93 19.80
C SER A 24 -9.40 -19.20 20.65
N GLY A 25 -8.28 -19.51 19.99
CA GLY A 25 -7.01 -19.77 20.69
C GLY A 25 -6.37 -18.51 21.25
N GLY A 26 -6.44 -17.39 20.52
CA GLY A 26 -5.80 -16.11 20.88
C GLY A 26 -6.79 -15.07 21.40
N ILE A 27 -7.58 -14.46 20.50
CA ILE A 27 -8.54 -13.40 20.81
C ILE A 27 -9.93 -13.77 20.32
N ASP A 28 -10.89 -13.80 21.25
CA ASP A 28 -12.30 -14.02 20.95
C ASP A 28 -13.07 -12.71 21.08
N LEU A 29 -13.66 -12.23 19.98
CA LEU A 29 -14.43 -10.99 19.92
C LEU A 29 -15.89 -11.28 19.62
N TRP A 30 -16.75 -10.95 20.57
CA TRP A 30 -18.20 -11.10 20.42
C TRP A 30 -18.92 -9.79 20.75
N PHE A 31 -19.55 -9.18 19.74
CA PHE A 31 -20.17 -7.85 19.84
C PHE A 31 -19.22 -6.75 20.37
N ALA A 32 -17.93 -6.86 20.06
CA ALA A 32 -16.88 -5.94 20.50
C ALA A 32 -15.98 -5.57 19.32
N SER A 33 -15.54 -4.32 19.23
CA SER A 33 -14.71 -3.86 18.09
C SER A 33 -13.49 -3.11 18.58
N PRO A 34 -12.55 -3.78 19.28
CA PRO A 34 -11.34 -3.15 19.78
C PRO A 34 -10.39 -2.74 18.65
N SER A 35 -9.51 -1.79 18.96
CA SER A 35 -8.34 -1.47 18.14
C SER A 35 -7.12 -2.23 18.64
N LEU A 36 -6.43 -2.92 17.73
CA LEU A 36 -5.21 -3.67 17.97
C LEU A 36 -4.06 -2.97 17.25
N GLU A 37 -3.06 -2.50 18.00
CA GLU A 37 -1.93 -1.75 17.46
C GLU A 37 -0.60 -2.35 17.92
N ASN A 38 0.27 -2.76 16.99
CA ASN A 38 1.58 -3.33 17.34
C ASN A 38 1.46 -4.56 18.26
N VAL A 39 0.59 -5.49 17.87
CA VAL A 39 0.29 -6.71 18.61
C VAL A 39 0.81 -7.91 17.84
N THR A 40 1.36 -8.90 18.55
CA THR A 40 1.72 -10.20 17.98
C THR A 40 0.80 -11.28 18.53
N ILE A 41 0.21 -12.10 17.67
CA ILE A 41 -0.67 -13.22 18.02
C ILE A 41 -0.05 -14.46 17.40
N THR A 42 0.57 -15.30 18.23
CA THR A 42 1.38 -16.42 17.71
C THR A 42 1.20 -17.73 18.44
N ASP A 43 1.28 -18.84 17.73
CA ASP A 43 1.30 -20.20 18.34
C ASP A 43 0.07 -20.48 19.22
N ASN A 44 -1.09 -19.91 18.86
CA ASN A 44 -2.35 -20.19 19.53
C ASN A 44 -3.11 -21.32 18.84
N PHE A 45 -3.95 -22.00 19.61
CA PHE A 45 -4.63 -23.22 19.21
C PHE A 45 -6.12 -23.16 19.59
N SER A 46 -6.98 -23.50 18.64
CA SER A 46 -8.41 -23.72 18.87
C SER A 46 -8.86 -25.08 18.34
N HIS A 47 -9.76 -25.74 19.08
CA HIS A 47 -10.56 -26.87 18.57
C HIS A 47 -11.82 -26.42 17.78
N THR A 48 -12.09 -25.12 17.75
CA THR A 48 -13.17 -24.46 17.02
C THR A 48 -12.56 -23.43 16.05
N GLN A 49 -13.35 -22.45 15.60
CA GLN A 49 -12.92 -21.43 14.64
C GLN A 49 -11.93 -20.42 15.25
N GLY A 50 -11.15 -19.75 14.41
CA GLY A 50 -10.26 -18.65 14.82
C GLY A 50 -9.09 -19.11 15.67
N GLY A 51 -8.02 -19.61 15.04
CA GLY A 51 -6.81 -20.01 15.78
C GLY A 51 -6.16 -18.81 16.47
N GLY A 52 -5.96 -17.72 15.73
CA GLY A 52 -5.44 -16.45 16.25
C GLY A 52 -6.53 -15.52 16.75
N ILE A 53 -7.45 -15.11 15.87
CA ILE A 53 -8.55 -14.19 16.18
C ILE A 53 -9.86 -14.77 15.67
N LEU A 54 -10.89 -14.72 16.51
CA LEU A 54 -12.29 -14.92 16.13
C LEU A 54 -13.04 -13.60 16.23
N CYS A 55 -13.72 -13.21 15.16
CA CYS A 55 -14.63 -12.07 15.12
C CYS A 55 -16.06 -12.55 14.84
N ASP A 56 -16.95 -12.39 15.82
CA ASP A 56 -18.38 -12.65 15.67
C ASP A 56 -19.18 -11.38 16.00
N PHE A 57 -19.93 -10.87 15.01
CA PHE A 57 -20.57 -9.54 15.06
C PHE A 57 -19.64 -8.41 15.52
N SER A 58 -18.37 -8.46 15.09
CA SER A 58 -17.27 -7.68 15.63
C SER A 58 -16.39 -7.13 14.51
N ASN A 59 -16.08 -5.83 14.54
CA ASN A 59 -15.34 -5.15 13.49
C ASN A 59 -14.08 -4.48 14.07
N PRO A 60 -13.11 -5.25 14.61
CA PRO A 60 -11.88 -4.66 15.16
C PRO A 60 -11.06 -3.95 14.07
N SER A 61 -10.25 -2.97 14.48
CA SER A 61 -9.21 -2.39 13.64
C SER A 61 -7.84 -2.95 14.02
N LEU A 62 -7.10 -3.45 13.03
CA LEU A 62 -5.76 -4.02 13.20
C LEU A 62 -4.77 -3.14 12.45
N GLU A 63 -3.81 -2.56 13.17
CA GLU A 63 -2.72 -1.77 12.58
C GLU A 63 -1.36 -2.25 13.08
N ASN A 64 -0.46 -2.62 12.17
CA ASN A 64 0.86 -3.20 12.51
C ASN A 64 0.74 -4.47 13.38
N VAL A 65 -0.14 -5.39 13.00
CA VAL A 65 -0.38 -6.64 13.73
C VAL A 65 0.29 -7.81 13.02
N THR A 66 0.88 -8.72 13.79
CA THR A 66 1.50 -9.95 13.28
C THR A 66 0.73 -11.15 13.82
N ILE A 67 0.17 -11.98 12.95
CA ILE A 67 -0.65 -13.15 13.28
C ILE A 67 0.01 -14.39 12.67
N THR A 68 0.67 -15.21 13.49
CA THR A 68 1.56 -16.26 12.99
C THR A 68 1.43 -17.60 13.67
N ASN A 69 1.58 -18.69 12.93
CA ASN A 69 1.63 -20.05 13.49
C ASN A 69 0.42 -20.43 14.37
N ASN A 70 -0.73 -19.81 14.14
CA ASN A 70 -1.95 -20.14 14.87
C ASN A 70 -2.69 -21.28 14.15
N ILE A 71 -3.38 -22.11 14.93
CA ILE A 71 -3.99 -23.35 14.46
C ILE A 71 -5.48 -23.39 14.84
N SER A 72 -6.32 -23.65 13.83
CA SER A 72 -7.73 -24.00 13.99
C SER A 72 -7.94 -25.48 13.62
N HIS A 73 -8.51 -26.26 14.53
CA HIS A 73 -8.91 -27.66 14.27
C HIS A 73 -10.41 -27.79 13.94
N ALA A 74 -11.09 -26.70 13.62
CA ALA A 74 -12.43 -26.77 13.04
C ALA A 74 -12.38 -27.53 11.70
N ILE A 75 -13.35 -28.42 11.49
CA ILE A 75 -13.33 -29.39 10.37
C ILE A 75 -14.09 -28.88 9.14
N TYR A 76 -15.04 -27.96 9.30
CA TYR A 76 -15.89 -27.43 8.22
C TYR A 76 -15.85 -25.91 8.08
N ASP A 77 -15.43 -25.24 9.15
CA ASP A 77 -15.22 -23.79 9.21
C ASP A 77 -13.74 -23.57 9.54
N GLY A 78 -13.22 -22.35 9.47
CA GLY A 78 -11.78 -22.17 9.71
C GLY A 78 -11.32 -20.73 9.73
N GLY A 79 -10.03 -20.45 9.56
CA GLY A 79 -9.46 -19.12 9.87
C GLY A 79 -8.30 -19.26 10.84
N GLY A 80 -7.29 -20.08 10.47
CA GLY A 80 -6.15 -20.39 11.32
C GLY A 80 -5.54 -19.14 11.94
N GLY A 81 -5.37 -18.09 11.12
CA GLY A 81 -5.06 -16.74 11.60
C GLY A 81 -6.29 -15.99 12.11
N ILE A 82 -7.24 -15.68 11.22
CA ILE A 82 -8.45 -14.89 11.52
C ILE A 82 -9.69 -15.61 11.00
N TYR A 83 -10.71 -15.74 11.84
CA TYR A 83 -12.06 -16.10 11.42
C TYR A 83 -13.02 -14.92 11.60
N CYS A 84 -13.85 -14.65 10.60
CA CYS A 84 -14.89 -13.62 10.65
C CYS A 84 -16.26 -14.20 10.32
N PHE A 85 -17.23 -13.95 11.18
CA PHE A 85 -18.65 -14.23 10.97
C PHE A 85 -19.47 -12.95 11.20
N ASN A 86 -20.24 -12.51 10.21
CA ASN A 86 -20.94 -11.21 10.22
C ASN A 86 -20.02 -10.04 10.67
N SER A 87 -18.76 -10.06 10.22
CA SER A 87 -17.70 -9.24 10.77
C SER A 87 -16.83 -8.69 9.65
N SER A 88 -16.58 -7.39 9.67
CA SER A 88 -15.82 -6.66 8.65
C SER A 88 -14.66 -5.89 9.30
N PRO A 89 -13.64 -6.58 9.84
CA PRO A 89 -12.49 -5.92 10.43
C PRO A 89 -11.70 -5.11 9.39
N SER A 90 -11.00 -4.07 9.85
CA SER A 90 -10.06 -3.30 9.01
C SER A 90 -8.64 -3.71 9.33
N LEU A 91 -7.87 -4.12 8.32
CA LEU A 91 -6.50 -4.58 8.44
C LEU A 91 -5.57 -3.64 7.68
N LYS A 92 -4.61 -3.06 8.39
CA LYS A 92 -3.60 -2.17 7.84
C LYS A 92 -2.20 -2.56 8.30
N HIS A 93 -1.29 -2.80 7.38
CA HIS A 93 0.11 -3.15 7.71
C HIS A 93 0.16 -4.44 8.56
N VAL A 94 -0.64 -5.43 8.18
CA VAL A 94 -0.80 -6.69 8.92
C VAL A 94 -0.04 -7.80 8.21
N THR A 95 0.63 -8.64 8.99
CA THR A 95 1.26 -9.88 8.49
C THR A 95 0.53 -11.09 9.05
N ILE A 96 0.05 -11.97 8.18
CA ILE A 96 -0.64 -13.22 8.53
C ILE A 96 0.17 -14.36 7.92
N SER A 97 0.91 -15.13 8.74
CA SER A 97 1.80 -16.15 8.18
C SER A 97 1.99 -17.42 8.97
N GLY A 98 2.12 -18.55 8.28
CA GLY A 98 2.37 -19.85 8.93
C GLY A 98 1.16 -20.40 9.67
N ASN A 99 -0.03 -19.84 9.49
CA ASN A 99 -1.23 -20.29 10.19
C ASN A 99 -1.85 -21.51 9.48
N PHE A 100 -2.53 -22.37 10.25
CA PHE A 100 -3.10 -23.61 9.75
C PHE A 100 -4.58 -23.77 10.15
N SER A 101 -5.39 -24.31 9.25
CA SER A 101 -6.78 -24.68 9.50
C SER A 101 -7.07 -26.10 8.99
N ASP A 102 -7.66 -26.97 9.82
CA ASP A 102 -8.18 -28.27 9.37
C ASP A 102 -9.43 -28.14 8.47
N GLY A 103 -10.04 -26.95 8.42
CA GLY A 103 -11.17 -26.61 7.58
C GLY A 103 -10.74 -25.68 6.46
N VAL A 104 -11.25 -24.44 6.50
CA VAL A 104 -11.02 -23.42 5.48
C VAL A 104 -10.15 -22.27 5.97
N GLY A 105 -9.66 -21.42 5.07
CA GLY A 105 -9.01 -20.15 5.41
C GLY A 105 -7.80 -20.33 6.32
N GLY A 106 -6.68 -20.83 5.78
CA GLY A 106 -5.48 -21.04 6.59
C GLY A 106 -5.02 -19.74 7.25
N GLY A 107 -4.99 -18.66 6.46
CA GLY A 107 -4.77 -17.30 6.95
C GLY A 107 -6.06 -16.66 7.48
N ILE A 108 -7.04 -16.46 6.59
CA ILE A 108 -8.30 -15.77 6.89
C ILE A 108 -9.47 -16.62 6.37
N ALA A 109 -10.52 -16.80 7.16
CA ALA A 109 -11.82 -17.24 6.61
C ALA A 109 -12.92 -16.22 6.92
N LEU A 110 -13.75 -15.96 5.90
CA LEU A 110 -14.80 -14.96 5.90
C LEU A 110 -16.14 -15.60 5.59
N GLU A 111 -17.08 -15.49 6.53
CA GLU A 111 -18.39 -16.08 6.39
C GLU A 111 -19.50 -15.06 6.64
N ASN A 112 -20.60 -15.22 5.90
CA ASN A 112 -21.88 -14.56 6.14
C ASN A 112 -21.79 -13.02 6.11
N SER A 113 -21.53 -12.48 4.92
CA SER A 113 -21.40 -11.05 4.64
C SER A 113 -20.28 -10.37 5.45
N SER A 114 -19.15 -11.08 5.61
CA SER A 114 -17.95 -10.57 6.25
C SER A 114 -17.05 -9.91 5.22
N ASN A 115 -17.01 -8.57 5.18
CA ASN A 115 -16.38 -7.81 4.11
C ASN A 115 -15.22 -6.94 4.64
N PRO A 116 -14.12 -7.54 5.12
CA PRO A 116 -13.00 -6.77 5.63
C PRO A 116 -12.31 -5.94 4.54
N SER A 117 -11.65 -4.87 4.98
CA SER A 117 -10.77 -4.06 4.13
C SER A 117 -9.32 -4.31 4.51
N LEU A 118 -8.52 -4.76 3.54
CA LEU A 118 -7.11 -5.10 3.67
C LEU A 118 -6.27 -4.10 2.87
N PHE A 119 -5.35 -3.41 3.56
CA PHE A 119 -4.47 -2.41 2.97
C PHE A 119 -3.03 -2.58 3.44
N ASP A 120 -2.09 -2.77 2.51
CA ASP A 120 -0.70 -3.14 2.82
C ASP A 120 -0.65 -4.37 3.75
N VAL A 121 -1.22 -5.49 3.30
CA VAL A 121 -1.30 -6.73 4.07
C VAL A 121 -0.51 -7.82 3.38
N THR A 122 0.19 -8.64 4.17
CA THR A 122 0.92 -9.82 3.68
C THR A 122 0.31 -11.08 4.28
N ILE A 123 -0.15 -11.99 3.42
CA ILE A 123 -0.73 -13.29 3.78
C ILE A 123 0.16 -14.36 3.17
N THR A 124 0.99 -15.00 3.98
CA THR A 124 2.02 -15.90 3.43
C THR A 124 2.24 -17.21 4.18
N ASN A 125 2.49 -18.29 3.44
CA ASN A 125 2.78 -19.61 4.01
C ASN A 125 1.70 -20.13 4.96
N ASN A 126 0.44 -19.78 4.74
CA ASN A 126 -0.68 -20.34 5.47
C ASN A 126 -1.22 -21.57 4.75
N SER A 127 -1.77 -22.52 5.51
CA SER A 127 -2.32 -23.75 4.94
C SER A 127 -3.72 -24.02 5.46
N ALA A 128 -4.61 -24.42 4.55
CA ALA A 128 -5.93 -24.95 4.88
C ALA A 128 -6.00 -26.38 4.37
N ARG A 129 -6.65 -27.26 5.12
CA ARG A 129 -6.86 -28.62 4.66
C ARG A 129 -7.88 -28.67 3.53
N LEU A 130 -8.89 -27.80 3.55
CA LEU A 130 -9.97 -27.80 2.58
C LEU A 130 -9.82 -26.68 1.54
N TYR A 131 -10.30 -25.48 1.84
CA TYR A 131 -10.41 -24.38 0.89
C TYR A 131 -9.67 -23.14 1.39
N GLY A 132 -9.11 -22.35 0.46
CA GLY A 132 -8.56 -21.03 0.79
C GLY A 132 -7.34 -21.12 1.70
N GLY A 133 -6.20 -21.60 1.19
CA GLY A 133 -4.97 -21.69 1.97
C GLY A 133 -4.59 -20.34 2.59
N GLY A 134 -4.68 -19.27 1.80
CA GLY A 134 -4.53 -17.89 2.26
C GLY A 134 -5.85 -17.33 2.79
N ILE A 135 -6.84 -17.16 1.92
CA ILE A 135 -8.15 -16.57 2.23
C ILE A 135 -9.27 -17.48 1.71
N ASP A 136 -10.26 -17.74 2.55
CA ASP A 136 -11.54 -18.34 2.13
C ASP A 136 -12.68 -17.32 2.28
N CYS A 137 -13.52 -17.20 1.25
CA CYS A 137 -14.67 -16.30 1.21
C CYS A 137 -15.94 -17.10 0.92
N SER A 138 -16.87 -17.08 1.88
CA SER A 138 -18.20 -17.65 1.77
C SER A 138 -19.25 -16.56 2.01
N HIS A 139 -20.01 -16.24 0.96
CA HIS A 139 -20.98 -15.13 0.96
C HIS A 139 -20.38 -13.80 1.44
N SER A 140 -19.14 -13.52 1.00
CA SER A 140 -18.29 -12.47 1.54
C SER A 140 -17.43 -11.84 0.44
N SER A 141 -17.34 -10.51 0.46
CA SER A 141 -16.72 -9.70 -0.60
C SER A 141 -15.68 -8.75 0.00
N PRO A 142 -14.51 -9.25 0.41
CA PRO A 142 -13.44 -8.40 0.94
C PRO A 142 -12.88 -7.44 -0.13
N SER A 143 -12.30 -6.32 0.34
CA SER A 143 -11.55 -5.39 -0.52
C SER A 143 -10.07 -5.47 -0.18
N LEU A 144 -9.25 -5.76 -1.20
CA LEU A 144 -7.81 -5.93 -1.07
C LEU A 144 -7.11 -4.86 -1.90
N GLU A 145 -6.32 -4.02 -1.23
CA GLU A 145 -5.47 -3.03 -1.89
C GLU A 145 -4.01 -3.16 -1.40
N ARG A 146 -3.05 -3.31 -2.33
CA ARG A 146 -1.63 -3.51 -1.99
C ARG A 146 -1.44 -4.70 -1.04
N VAL A 147 -1.97 -5.85 -1.46
CA VAL A 147 -1.92 -7.09 -0.69
C VAL A 147 -0.99 -8.08 -1.40
N THR A 148 -0.21 -8.81 -0.62
CA THR A 148 0.59 -9.94 -1.10
C THR A 148 0.05 -11.24 -0.52
N ILE A 149 -0.34 -12.18 -1.38
CA ILE A 149 -0.80 -13.53 -1.03
C ILE A 149 0.20 -14.52 -1.60
N SER A 150 1.05 -15.11 -0.76
CA SER A 150 2.15 -15.93 -1.27
C SER A 150 2.50 -17.19 -0.48
N GLY A 151 2.78 -18.29 -1.17
CA GLY A 151 3.23 -19.53 -0.53
C GLY A 151 2.12 -20.24 0.24
N ASN A 152 0.85 -19.88 0.04
CA ASN A 152 -0.26 -20.49 0.76
C ASN A 152 -0.75 -21.76 0.07
N SER A 153 -1.30 -22.71 0.83
CA SER A 153 -1.69 -24.01 0.31
C SER A 153 -3.06 -24.50 0.75
N ALA A 154 -3.85 -25.05 -0.19
CA ALA A 154 -5.01 -25.88 0.08
C ALA A 154 -4.62 -27.36 -0.11
N GLU A 155 -4.65 -28.16 0.96
CA GLU A 155 -4.00 -29.49 0.96
C GLU A 155 -4.82 -30.60 0.31
N LEU A 156 -6.16 -30.47 0.24
CA LEU A 156 -7.03 -31.50 -0.32
C LEU A 156 -8.00 -31.00 -1.39
N TYR A 157 -8.26 -29.69 -1.48
CA TYR A 157 -9.20 -29.13 -2.43
C TYR A 157 -8.64 -27.88 -3.11
N ARG A 158 -9.30 -26.72 -2.97
CA ARG A 158 -9.24 -25.62 -3.94
C ARG A 158 -8.79 -24.29 -3.33
N GLY A 159 -8.32 -23.38 -4.18
CA GLY A 159 -8.00 -22.00 -3.80
C GLY A 159 -6.77 -21.92 -2.89
N GLY A 160 -5.59 -22.19 -3.43
CA GLY A 160 -4.35 -22.18 -2.65
C GLY A 160 -4.08 -20.80 -2.03
N GLY A 161 -4.19 -19.75 -2.85
CA GLY A 161 -4.15 -18.36 -2.39
C GLY A 161 -5.50 -17.90 -1.85
N MET A 162 -6.53 -17.95 -2.70
CA MET A 162 -7.90 -17.52 -2.38
C MET A 162 -8.94 -18.51 -2.91
N CYS A 163 -9.98 -18.78 -2.12
CA CYS A 163 -11.19 -19.50 -2.56
C CYS A 163 -12.41 -18.59 -2.41
N LEU A 164 -13.23 -18.49 -3.46
CA LEU A 164 -14.44 -17.67 -3.51
C LEU A 164 -15.66 -18.53 -3.78
N PHE A 165 -16.64 -18.45 -2.87
CA PHE A 165 -17.83 -19.31 -2.87
C PHE A 165 -19.10 -18.57 -2.45
N MET A 166 -20.27 -19.00 -2.93
CA MET A 166 -21.61 -18.50 -2.55
C MET A 166 -21.80 -16.98 -2.72
N ASP A 167 -21.81 -16.45 -3.95
CA ASP A 167 -21.94 -15.00 -4.22
C ASP A 167 -20.81 -14.13 -3.61
N SER A 168 -19.58 -14.63 -3.58
CA SER A 168 -18.42 -13.88 -3.08
C SER A 168 -17.76 -13.06 -4.20
N ASN A 169 -17.78 -11.74 -4.05
CA ASN A 169 -17.40 -10.78 -5.11
C ASN A 169 -16.30 -9.81 -4.64
N PRO A 170 -15.08 -10.30 -4.34
CA PRO A 170 -14.01 -9.44 -3.85
C PRO A 170 -13.49 -8.48 -4.93
N SER A 171 -12.92 -7.37 -4.48
CA SER A 171 -12.21 -6.42 -5.34
C SER A 171 -10.72 -6.43 -4.98
N LEU A 172 -9.88 -6.73 -5.97
CA LEU A 172 -8.44 -6.80 -5.83
C LEU A 172 -7.79 -5.71 -6.66
N LYS A 173 -7.02 -4.83 -5.98
CA LYS A 173 -6.30 -3.73 -6.61
C LYS A 173 -4.84 -3.69 -6.17
N ASN A 174 -3.90 -3.66 -7.12
CA ASN A 174 -2.47 -3.68 -6.82
C ASN A 174 -2.09 -4.90 -5.96
N VAL A 175 -2.55 -6.09 -6.33
CA VAL A 175 -2.38 -7.32 -5.55
C VAL A 175 -1.37 -8.24 -6.23
N THR A 176 -0.56 -8.92 -5.43
CA THR A 176 0.35 -9.98 -5.91
C THR A 176 -0.06 -11.31 -5.31
N ILE A 177 -0.34 -12.30 -6.16
CA ILE A 177 -0.70 -13.67 -5.78
C ILE A 177 0.35 -14.61 -6.36
N THR A 178 1.23 -15.15 -5.51
CA THR A 178 2.40 -15.88 -6.02
C THR A 178 2.80 -17.12 -5.23
N ASN A 179 3.19 -18.17 -5.94
CA ASN A 179 3.67 -19.42 -5.36
C ASN A 179 2.66 -20.09 -4.41
N ASN A 180 1.36 -19.92 -4.67
CA ASN A 180 0.32 -20.61 -3.94
C ASN A 180 -0.04 -21.93 -4.63
N SER A 181 -0.51 -22.90 -3.87
CA SER A 181 -0.80 -24.24 -4.40
C SER A 181 -2.13 -24.81 -3.91
N ALA A 182 -2.90 -25.39 -4.82
CA ALA A 182 -4.08 -26.22 -4.51
C ALA A 182 -3.86 -27.63 -5.07
N THR A 183 -4.61 -28.62 -4.57
CA THR A 183 -4.55 -29.97 -5.14
C THR A 183 -5.60 -30.20 -6.22
N GLU A 184 -6.66 -29.40 -6.27
CA GLU A 184 -7.70 -29.48 -7.31
C GLU A 184 -7.71 -28.19 -8.16
N HIS A 185 -8.48 -27.16 -7.78
CA HIS A 185 -8.71 -25.99 -8.63
C HIS A 185 -8.08 -24.73 -8.05
N GLY A 186 -7.58 -23.85 -8.92
CA GLY A 186 -7.22 -22.48 -8.57
C GLY A 186 -6.03 -22.40 -7.60
N GLY A 187 -4.81 -22.60 -8.13
CA GLY A 187 -3.60 -22.54 -7.30
C GLY A 187 -3.44 -21.16 -6.66
N GLY A 188 -3.64 -20.10 -7.46
CA GLY A 188 -3.74 -18.73 -7.00
C GLY A 188 -5.13 -18.38 -6.48
N ILE A 189 -6.13 -18.39 -7.37
CA ILE A 189 -7.53 -18.07 -7.05
C ILE A 189 -8.44 -19.17 -7.58
N ASP A 190 -9.37 -19.63 -6.76
CA ASP A 190 -10.49 -20.47 -7.16
C ASP A 190 -11.81 -19.69 -7.00
N CYS A 191 -12.64 -19.69 -8.03
CA CYS A 191 -13.97 -19.09 -8.02
C CYS A 191 -14.99 -20.13 -8.46
N TRP A 192 -15.91 -20.49 -7.57
CA TRP A 192 -16.91 -21.52 -7.89
C TRP A 192 -18.26 -21.24 -7.21
N ASP A 193 -19.34 -21.63 -7.87
CA ASP A 193 -20.70 -21.60 -7.30
C ASP A 193 -21.48 -22.87 -7.65
N ASN A 194 -22.40 -23.27 -6.78
CA ASN A 194 -23.24 -24.47 -6.94
C ASN A 194 -24.70 -24.16 -7.28
N ASP A 195 -25.19 -22.91 -7.15
CA ASP A 195 -26.64 -22.65 -7.04
C ASP A 195 -27.14 -21.38 -7.78
N PHE A 196 -26.67 -21.14 -9.01
CA PHE A 196 -27.00 -19.96 -9.83
C PHE A 196 -26.66 -18.62 -9.15
N GLY A 197 -25.79 -18.65 -8.13
CA GLY A 197 -25.18 -17.45 -7.57
C GLY A 197 -24.17 -16.86 -8.56
N ASN A 198 -23.96 -15.55 -8.47
CA ASN A 198 -23.01 -14.84 -9.31
C ASN A 198 -21.80 -14.49 -8.45
N ALA A 199 -20.81 -15.37 -8.44
CA ALA A 199 -19.46 -14.98 -8.06
C ALA A 199 -18.84 -14.19 -9.22
N ASP A 200 -18.53 -12.92 -8.99
CA ASP A 200 -17.91 -12.01 -9.94
C ASP A 200 -16.53 -11.60 -9.40
N LEU A 201 -15.46 -11.84 -10.18
CA LEU A 201 -14.10 -11.46 -9.80
C LEU A 201 -13.66 -10.21 -10.55
N ASN A 202 -13.24 -9.17 -9.83
CA ASN A 202 -12.68 -7.95 -10.41
C ASN A 202 -11.22 -7.77 -10.00
N LEU A 203 -10.32 -7.87 -10.98
CA LEU A 203 -8.88 -7.69 -10.81
C LEU A 203 -8.43 -6.40 -11.53
N GLU A 204 -7.80 -5.48 -10.80
CA GLU A 204 -7.15 -4.28 -11.35
C GLU A 204 -5.69 -4.22 -10.91
N ASN A 205 -4.74 -4.16 -11.84
CA ASN A 205 -3.31 -4.10 -11.53
C ASN A 205 -2.86 -5.29 -10.66
N VAL A 206 -3.10 -6.51 -11.13
CA VAL A 206 -2.82 -7.74 -10.36
C VAL A 206 -1.74 -8.57 -11.04
N THR A 207 -0.85 -9.16 -10.24
CA THR A 207 0.16 -10.13 -10.69
C THR A 207 -0.15 -11.49 -10.10
N ILE A 208 -0.31 -12.51 -10.95
CA ILE A 208 -0.60 -13.90 -10.56
C ILE A 208 0.51 -14.78 -11.14
N THR A 209 1.43 -15.26 -10.29
CA THR A 209 2.61 -15.95 -10.80
C THR A 209 3.15 -17.10 -9.96
N GLY A 210 3.62 -18.16 -10.62
CA GLY A 210 4.23 -19.30 -9.96
C GLY A 210 3.24 -20.16 -9.16
N ASN A 211 1.93 -20.02 -9.39
CA ASN A 211 0.92 -20.78 -8.66
C ASN A 211 0.66 -22.13 -9.33
N SER A 212 0.22 -23.13 -8.55
CA SER A 212 0.04 -24.49 -9.06
C SER A 212 -1.23 -25.19 -8.59
N ALA A 213 -1.91 -25.91 -9.47
CA ALA A 213 -3.09 -26.72 -9.16
C ALA A 213 -3.24 -27.91 -10.12
N GLU A 214 -4.31 -28.69 -10.00
CA GLU A 214 -4.70 -29.68 -11.01
C GLU A 214 -5.34 -28.98 -12.21
N TYR A 215 -6.30 -28.10 -11.95
CA TYR A 215 -6.95 -27.22 -12.92
C TYR A 215 -6.76 -25.74 -12.54
N GLY A 216 -6.43 -24.89 -13.50
CA GLY A 216 -6.31 -23.45 -13.24
C GLY A 216 -5.14 -23.14 -12.30
N GLY A 217 -3.91 -23.37 -12.77
CA GLY A 217 -2.71 -23.14 -11.96
C GLY A 217 -2.69 -21.73 -11.36
N GLY A 218 -2.99 -20.72 -12.19
CA GLY A 218 -3.21 -19.35 -11.77
C GLY A 218 -4.61 -19.12 -11.20
N ILE A 219 -5.63 -19.24 -12.05
CA ILE A 219 -7.04 -19.02 -11.70
C ILE A 219 -7.92 -20.15 -12.24
N ALA A 220 -8.89 -20.60 -11.45
CA ALA A 220 -10.00 -21.43 -11.91
C ALA A 220 -11.35 -20.69 -11.74
N PHE A 221 -12.20 -20.78 -12.75
CA PHE A 221 -13.56 -20.25 -12.77
C PHE A 221 -14.54 -21.37 -13.09
N GLU A 222 -15.50 -21.63 -12.20
CA GLU A 222 -16.56 -22.62 -12.38
C GLU A 222 -17.93 -21.99 -12.12
N GLN A 223 -18.81 -22.02 -13.13
CA GLN A 223 -20.18 -21.48 -13.05
C GLN A 223 -20.21 -19.97 -12.75
N ILE A 224 -19.39 -19.20 -13.48
CA ILE A 224 -19.10 -17.78 -13.19
C ILE A 224 -19.80 -16.86 -14.17
N SER A 225 -20.58 -15.92 -13.64
CA SER A 225 -21.37 -15.02 -14.49
C SER A 225 -20.58 -13.85 -15.08
N ASN A 226 -19.51 -13.38 -14.42
CA ASN A 226 -18.65 -12.32 -14.96
C ASN A 226 -17.31 -12.19 -14.21
N ALA A 227 -16.20 -12.39 -14.91
CA ALA A 227 -14.87 -12.07 -14.43
C ALA A 227 -14.23 -10.96 -15.28
N SER A 228 -13.75 -9.90 -14.61
CA SER A 228 -13.12 -8.75 -15.26
C SER A 228 -11.67 -8.61 -14.80
N LEU A 229 -10.75 -8.74 -15.76
CA LEU A 229 -9.31 -8.61 -15.56
C LEU A 229 -8.81 -7.40 -16.34
N LEU A 230 -8.36 -6.38 -15.61
CA LEU A 230 -7.83 -5.14 -16.16
C LEU A 230 -6.40 -4.93 -15.70
N ASN A 231 -5.48 -4.83 -16.66
CA ASN A 231 -4.07 -4.63 -16.38
C ASN A 231 -3.48 -5.73 -15.47
N VAL A 232 -3.50 -6.97 -15.94
CA VAL A 232 -3.13 -8.16 -15.16
C VAL A 232 -2.00 -8.93 -15.84
N THR A 233 -1.08 -9.48 -15.04
CA THR A 233 -0.08 -10.44 -15.49
C THR A 233 -0.39 -11.83 -14.91
N ILE A 234 -0.44 -12.86 -15.75
CA ILE A 234 -0.61 -14.26 -15.36
C ILE A 234 0.56 -15.06 -15.93
N THR A 235 1.54 -15.41 -15.10
CA THR A 235 2.81 -15.97 -15.58
C THR A 235 3.38 -17.10 -14.76
N ASP A 236 4.09 -18.03 -15.39
CA ASP A 236 4.77 -19.14 -14.70
C ASP A 236 3.84 -20.00 -13.84
N ASN A 237 2.53 -20.00 -14.10
CA ASN A 237 1.59 -20.85 -13.37
C ASN A 237 1.52 -22.24 -14.01
N SER A 238 1.27 -23.27 -13.20
CA SER A 238 1.29 -24.66 -13.66
C SER A 238 0.06 -25.46 -13.24
N ALA A 239 -0.56 -26.15 -14.20
CA ALA A 239 -1.62 -27.13 -13.98
C ALA A 239 -1.11 -28.56 -14.27
N THR A 240 -1.48 -29.52 -13.42
CA THR A 240 -1.17 -30.94 -13.69
C THR A 240 -2.15 -31.60 -14.65
N GLU A 241 -3.29 -30.97 -14.92
CA GLU A 241 -4.20 -31.31 -16.02
C GLU A 241 -4.30 -30.09 -16.95
N ASP A 242 -5.31 -29.23 -16.77
CA ASP A 242 -5.69 -28.20 -17.74
C ASP A 242 -5.64 -26.77 -17.19
N GLY A 243 -5.46 -25.78 -18.08
CA GLY A 243 -5.55 -24.38 -17.70
C GLY A 243 -4.37 -23.92 -16.85
N GLY A 244 -3.16 -23.94 -17.38
CA GLY A 244 -1.95 -23.56 -16.63
C GLY A 244 -2.07 -22.16 -16.03
N GLY A 245 -2.47 -21.19 -16.85
CA GLY A 245 -2.81 -19.82 -16.44
C GLY A 245 -4.24 -19.74 -15.91
N ILE A 246 -5.22 -19.98 -16.77
CA ILE A 246 -6.65 -19.87 -16.48
C ILE A 246 -7.40 -21.13 -16.90
N TYR A 247 -8.26 -21.64 -16.01
CA TYR A 247 -9.28 -22.64 -16.31
C TYR A 247 -10.67 -22.01 -16.22
N CYS A 248 -11.56 -22.32 -17.17
CA CYS A 248 -12.92 -21.80 -17.24
C CYS A 248 -13.93 -22.89 -17.59
N GLU A 249 -14.91 -23.10 -16.73
CA GLU A 249 -16.09 -23.93 -16.94
C GLU A 249 -17.36 -23.08 -16.73
N ASN A 250 -18.18 -22.93 -17.77
CA ASN A 250 -19.38 -22.06 -17.75
C ASN A 250 -19.09 -20.67 -17.18
N ALA A 251 -18.11 -19.99 -17.76
CA ALA A 251 -17.63 -18.70 -17.27
C ALA A 251 -17.61 -17.59 -18.34
N GLU A 252 -17.97 -16.37 -17.96
CA GLU A 252 -17.86 -15.16 -18.79
C GLU A 252 -16.62 -14.34 -18.38
N LEU A 253 -15.66 -14.18 -19.27
CA LEU A 253 -14.37 -13.52 -19.01
C LEU A 253 -14.17 -12.30 -19.91
N SER A 254 -13.85 -11.16 -19.31
CA SER A 254 -13.41 -9.94 -20.01
C SER A 254 -12.00 -9.56 -19.57
N LEU A 255 -11.05 -9.63 -20.52
CA LEU A 255 -9.64 -9.35 -20.32
C LEU A 255 -9.29 -8.08 -21.10
N VAL A 256 -8.72 -7.09 -20.42
CA VAL A 256 -8.25 -5.85 -21.02
C VAL A 256 -6.84 -5.52 -20.54
N ASN A 257 -5.91 -5.34 -21.47
CA ASN A 257 -4.48 -5.09 -21.16
C ASN A 257 -3.88 -6.21 -20.29
N VAL A 258 -4.14 -7.47 -20.65
CA VAL A 258 -3.67 -8.65 -19.89
C VAL A 258 -2.51 -9.31 -20.61
N THR A 259 -1.48 -9.73 -19.87
CA THR A 259 -0.39 -10.55 -20.41
C THR A 259 -0.41 -11.93 -19.75
N ILE A 260 -0.55 -12.97 -20.56
CA ILE A 260 -0.57 -14.39 -20.16
C ILE A 260 0.61 -15.07 -20.85
N THR A 261 1.64 -15.46 -20.10
CA THR A 261 2.85 -16.04 -20.69
C THR A 261 3.55 -17.03 -19.78
N ASP A 262 4.29 -17.97 -20.35
CA ASP A 262 5.06 -18.98 -19.62
C ASP A 262 4.24 -19.87 -18.67
N ASN A 263 2.93 -19.98 -18.89
CA ASN A 263 2.10 -20.91 -18.14
C ASN A 263 2.13 -22.30 -18.77
N LEU A 264 1.98 -23.32 -17.92
CA LEU A 264 2.13 -24.72 -18.28
C LEU A 264 0.92 -25.53 -17.83
N ALA A 265 0.29 -26.25 -18.73
CA ALA A 265 -0.63 -27.36 -18.45
C ALA A 265 0.03 -28.67 -18.92
N THR A 266 -0.32 -29.79 -18.28
CA THR A 266 0.21 -31.10 -18.70
C THR A 266 -0.60 -31.69 -19.84
N GLU A 267 -1.91 -31.43 -19.85
CA GLU A 267 -2.86 -31.91 -20.85
C GLU A 267 -3.15 -30.79 -21.86
N ASP A 268 -4.03 -29.83 -21.56
CA ASP A 268 -4.45 -28.79 -22.51
C ASP A 268 -4.58 -27.37 -21.91
N GLY A 269 -4.52 -26.36 -22.79
CA GLY A 269 -4.78 -24.96 -22.43
C GLY A 269 -3.75 -24.39 -21.45
N GLY A 270 -2.48 -24.41 -21.82
CA GLY A 270 -1.40 -23.82 -21.02
C GLY A 270 -1.69 -22.39 -20.58
N GLY A 271 -2.16 -21.55 -21.50
CA GLY A 271 -2.59 -20.19 -21.21
C GLY A 271 -4.00 -20.19 -20.63
N ILE A 272 -4.98 -20.53 -21.46
CA ILE A 272 -6.40 -20.57 -21.11
C ILE A 272 -7.02 -21.88 -21.60
N TYR A 273 -7.77 -22.54 -20.72
CA TYR A 273 -8.67 -23.65 -21.03
C TYR A 273 -10.13 -23.22 -20.84
N CYS A 274 -11.01 -23.55 -21.79
CA CYS A 274 -12.43 -23.21 -21.76
C CYS A 274 -13.33 -24.42 -22.03
N GLU A 275 -14.36 -24.62 -21.20
CA GLU A 275 -15.40 -25.62 -21.41
C GLU A 275 -16.79 -25.13 -20.96
N ASP A 276 -17.82 -25.88 -21.35
CA ASP A 276 -19.21 -25.73 -20.90
C ASP A 276 -19.80 -24.32 -21.06
N ASP A 277 -19.92 -23.82 -22.30
CA ASP A 277 -20.56 -22.52 -22.62
C ASP A 277 -19.75 -21.30 -22.10
N SER A 278 -18.43 -21.45 -21.95
CA SER A 278 -17.55 -20.36 -21.55
C SER A 278 -17.31 -19.32 -22.66
N ASN A 279 -17.25 -18.05 -22.28
CA ASN A 279 -17.11 -16.92 -23.16
C ASN A 279 -15.89 -16.07 -22.79
N LEU A 280 -14.92 -16.00 -23.70
CA LEU A 280 -13.69 -15.23 -23.52
C LEU A 280 -13.70 -13.99 -24.41
N ASN A 281 -13.44 -12.81 -23.84
CA ASN A 281 -13.27 -11.56 -24.58
C ASN A 281 -11.94 -10.90 -24.22
N CYS A 282 -11.02 -10.83 -25.18
CA CYS A 282 -9.69 -10.23 -25.02
C CYS A 282 -9.55 -8.96 -25.85
N VAL A 283 -9.15 -7.86 -25.21
CA VAL A 283 -8.81 -6.58 -25.86
C VAL A 283 -7.46 -6.09 -25.36
N ASN A 284 -6.54 -5.74 -26.28
CA ASN A 284 -5.19 -5.30 -25.92
C ASN A 284 -4.42 -6.35 -25.11
N CYS A 285 -4.62 -7.64 -25.35
CA CYS A 285 -3.96 -8.69 -24.59
C CYS A 285 -2.72 -9.22 -25.31
N ILE A 286 -1.81 -9.84 -24.56
CA ILE A 286 -0.73 -10.67 -25.10
C ILE A 286 -0.87 -12.07 -24.49
N SER A 287 -0.97 -13.10 -25.34
CA SER A 287 -0.89 -14.52 -24.95
C SER A 287 0.25 -15.17 -25.72
N TRP A 288 1.33 -15.51 -25.01
CA TRP A 288 2.56 -15.96 -25.66
C TRP A 288 3.32 -16.99 -24.82
N ASN A 289 3.95 -17.97 -25.49
CA ASN A 289 4.81 -18.96 -24.86
C ASN A 289 4.13 -19.77 -23.73
N ASN A 290 2.83 -20.02 -23.85
CA ASN A 290 2.14 -20.94 -22.98
C ASN A 290 2.15 -22.36 -23.57
N LEU A 291 2.21 -23.39 -22.72
CA LEU A 291 2.32 -24.78 -23.16
C LEU A 291 1.20 -25.65 -22.56
N PRO A 292 0.50 -26.48 -23.37
CA PRO A 292 0.78 -26.75 -24.77
C PRO A 292 0.17 -25.75 -25.76
N GLN A 293 -0.87 -25.01 -25.37
CA GLN A 293 -1.57 -24.04 -26.21
C GLN A 293 -1.86 -22.74 -25.46
N GLU A 294 -2.01 -21.66 -26.23
CA GLU A 294 -2.45 -20.35 -25.74
C GLU A 294 -3.91 -20.38 -25.27
N VAL A 295 -4.80 -20.89 -26.12
CA VAL A 295 -6.22 -21.04 -25.84
C VAL A 295 -6.70 -22.39 -26.37
N PHE A 296 -7.34 -23.16 -25.49
CA PHE A 296 -7.95 -24.44 -25.81
C PHE A 296 -9.41 -24.47 -25.37
N CYS A 297 -10.27 -25.04 -26.20
CA CYS A 297 -11.67 -25.25 -25.90
C CYS A 297 -12.07 -26.73 -26.01
N ASP A 298 -12.77 -27.25 -25.01
CA ASP A 298 -13.13 -28.66 -24.92
C ASP A 298 -14.18 -29.15 -25.95
N GLU A 299 -14.20 -30.46 -26.16
CA GLU A 299 -15.09 -31.19 -27.07
C GLU A 299 -16.44 -31.60 -26.45
N LEU A 300 -16.54 -31.71 -25.12
CA LEU A 300 -17.52 -32.59 -24.48
C LEU A 300 -18.86 -31.92 -24.13
N SER A 301 -18.92 -30.60 -23.93
CA SER A 301 -20.18 -29.87 -23.77
C SER A 301 -20.09 -28.34 -23.88
N GLY A 302 -21.25 -27.70 -24.16
CA GLY A 302 -21.41 -26.25 -24.34
C GLY A 302 -20.79 -25.68 -25.62
N LEU A 303 -21.27 -24.53 -26.12
CA LEU A 303 -20.67 -23.81 -27.23
C LEU A 303 -19.87 -22.61 -26.69
N ASN A 304 -18.54 -22.76 -26.62
CA ASN A 304 -17.70 -21.66 -26.18
C ASN A 304 -17.61 -20.55 -27.25
N SER A 305 -17.51 -19.30 -26.80
CA SER A 305 -17.31 -18.13 -27.66
C SER A 305 -16.02 -17.42 -27.32
N ILE A 306 -15.10 -17.32 -28.28
CA ILE A 306 -13.82 -16.63 -28.10
C ILE A 306 -13.81 -15.38 -28.97
N THR A 307 -13.70 -14.20 -28.37
CA THR A 307 -13.62 -12.91 -29.09
C THR A 307 -12.27 -12.28 -28.79
N ILE A 308 -11.49 -12.00 -29.84
CA ILE A 308 -10.16 -11.42 -29.70
C ILE A 308 -10.11 -10.15 -30.57
N ALA A 309 -9.68 -9.02 -30.00
CA ALA A 309 -9.48 -7.76 -30.71
C ALA A 309 -8.21 -7.06 -30.22
N TYR A 310 -7.49 -6.38 -31.12
CA TYR A 310 -6.26 -5.64 -30.81
C TYR A 310 -5.29 -6.40 -29.87
N SER A 311 -5.14 -7.71 -30.06
CA SER A 311 -4.35 -8.57 -29.18
C SER A 311 -3.30 -9.37 -29.96
N ASP A 312 -2.23 -9.75 -29.27
CA ASP A 312 -1.16 -10.60 -29.81
C ASP A 312 -1.30 -12.01 -29.24
N ILE A 313 -1.62 -12.99 -30.09
CA ILE A 313 -1.81 -14.39 -29.69
C ILE A 313 -0.87 -15.27 -30.50
N GLN A 314 -0.04 -16.05 -29.82
CA GLN A 314 0.89 -16.96 -30.49
C GLN A 314 0.15 -17.99 -31.36
N GLY A 315 0.52 -18.04 -32.63
CA GLY A 315 -0.11 -18.90 -33.64
C GLY A 315 -1.37 -18.30 -34.28
N GLY A 316 -1.77 -17.09 -33.87
CA GLY A 316 -2.93 -16.37 -34.39
C GLY A 316 -4.24 -17.13 -34.21
N GLU A 317 -5.23 -16.82 -35.08
CA GLU A 317 -6.55 -17.47 -35.05
C GLU A 317 -6.46 -19.00 -35.18
N GLU A 318 -5.53 -19.50 -36.01
CA GLU A 318 -5.32 -20.94 -36.22
C GLU A 318 -4.70 -21.64 -34.99
N GLY A 319 -4.07 -20.90 -34.08
CA GLY A 319 -3.51 -21.40 -32.82
C GLY A 319 -4.56 -21.67 -31.74
N ILE A 320 -5.77 -21.10 -31.87
CA ILE A 320 -6.88 -21.35 -30.96
C ILE A 320 -7.50 -22.71 -31.27
N VAL A 321 -7.39 -23.65 -30.33
CA VAL A 321 -7.93 -24.99 -30.49
C VAL A 321 -9.41 -25.01 -30.10
N THR A 322 -10.30 -25.08 -31.09
CA THR A 322 -11.76 -25.03 -30.88
C THR A 322 -12.44 -26.39 -30.78
N ASN A 323 -11.72 -27.44 -31.21
CA ASN A 323 -12.19 -28.81 -31.43
C ASN A 323 -13.56 -28.95 -32.12
N GLY A 324 -13.93 -27.95 -32.95
CA GLY A 324 -15.20 -27.93 -33.68
C GLY A 324 -16.45 -27.65 -32.84
N ASN A 325 -16.29 -27.33 -31.55
CA ASN A 325 -17.37 -27.04 -30.61
C ASN A 325 -17.32 -25.59 -30.04
N SER A 326 -16.54 -24.70 -30.68
CA SER A 326 -16.40 -23.30 -30.27
C SER A 326 -16.40 -22.36 -31.47
N THR A 327 -16.83 -21.12 -31.26
CA THR A 327 -16.78 -20.06 -32.28
C THR A 327 -15.70 -19.05 -31.93
N VAL A 328 -14.83 -18.73 -32.88
CA VAL A 328 -13.83 -17.68 -32.74
C VAL A 328 -14.27 -16.45 -33.56
N TYR A 329 -14.33 -15.31 -32.90
CA TYR A 329 -14.53 -13.99 -33.47
C TYR A 329 -13.18 -13.27 -33.46
N TRP A 330 -12.45 -13.39 -34.57
CA TRP A 330 -11.17 -12.74 -34.77
C TRP A 330 -11.37 -11.34 -35.35
N GLU A 331 -11.54 -10.36 -34.46
CA GLU A 331 -11.85 -8.98 -34.83
C GLU A 331 -10.60 -8.22 -35.32
N ASP A 332 -10.74 -6.91 -35.55
CA ASP A 332 -9.67 -6.06 -36.07
C ASP A 332 -8.50 -5.91 -35.07
N GLY A 333 -7.31 -5.62 -35.61
CA GLY A 333 -6.15 -5.20 -34.84
C GLY A 333 -5.29 -6.32 -34.25
N ASN A 334 -5.69 -7.59 -34.38
CA ASN A 334 -4.92 -8.71 -33.85
C ASN A 334 -3.64 -8.99 -34.64
N ILE A 335 -2.60 -9.43 -33.92
CA ILE A 335 -1.30 -9.81 -34.47
C ILE A 335 -0.87 -11.20 -33.95
N ASP A 336 0.09 -11.81 -34.63
CA ASP A 336 0.76 -13.07 -34.24
C ASP A 336 2.24 -12.89 -34.55
N VAL A 337 2.96 -12.31 -33.59
CA VAL A 337 4.37 -11.97 -33.73
C VAL A 337 5.01 -11.97 -32.35
N ASP A 338 6.29 -12.34 -32.27
CA ASP A 338 7.01 -12.30 -31.00
C ASP A 338 6.87 -10.91 -30.34
N PRO A 339 6.30 -10.82 -29.12
CA PRO A 339 6.13 -9.56 -28.40
C PRO A 339 7.45 -8.85 -28.09
N LEU A 340 8.59 -9.58 -28.18
CA LEU A 340 9.93 -9.08 -27.84
C LEU A 340 9.96 -8.52 -26.42
N PHE A 341 9.60 -9.36 -25.45
CA PHE A 341 9.79 -9.06 -24.04
C PHE A 341 11.27 -8.83 -23.71
N TYR A 342 11.53 -7.96 -22.74
CA TYR A 342 12.88 -7.54 -22.36
C TYR A 342 13.71 -8.69 -21.75
N GLY A 343 13.07 -9.61 -21.01
CA GLY A 343 13.65 -10.87 -20.48
C GLY A 343 14.71 -10.72 -19.38
N ASP A 344 15.63 -9.76 -19.47
CA ASP A 344 16.85 -9.77 -18.64
C ASP A 344 16.88 -8.60 -17.61
N GLY A 345 15.77 -7.89 -17.45
CA GLY A 345 15.69 -6.56 -16.82
C GLY A 345 15.53 -6.52 -15.30
N GLY A 346 15.57 -7.68 -14.63
CA GLY A 346 15.16 -7.85 -13.23
C GLY A 346 13.67 -8.23 -13.10
N ASP A 347 13.29 -8.81 -11.97
CA ASP A 347 11.98 -9.50 -11.75
C ASP A 347 10.75 -8.65 -12.14
N PHE A 348 10.81 -7.32 -12.09
CA PHE A 348 9.66 -6.44 -12.35
C PHE A 348 9.52 -5.96 -13.80
N ALA A 349 10.53 -6.19 -14.66
CA ALA A 349 10.53 -5.73 -16.05
C ALA A 349 10.73 -6.88 -17.05
N TYR A 350 10.72 -8.13 -16.58
CA TYR A 350 10.93 -9.32 -17.41
C TYR A 350 10.00 -9.32 -18.63
N TYR A 351 8.72 -9.01 -18.40
CA TYR A 351 7.67 -8.97 -19.42
C TYR A 351 7.37 -7.56 -19.97
N SER A 352 8.22 -6.57 -19.68
CA SER A 352 8.13 -5.28 -20.36
C SER A 352 8.56 -5.40 -21.81
N LEU A 353 8.00 -4.54 -22.68
CA LEU A 353 8.30 -4.55 -24.10
C LEU A 353 9.69 -3.93 -24.39
N THR A 354 10.42 -4.48 -25.34
CA THR A 354 11.62 -3.84 -25.90
C THR A 354 11.26 -2.72 -26.88
N ALA A 355 12.23 -1.87 -27.21
CA ALA A 355 12.05 -0.74 -28.14
C ALA A 355 11.62 -1.14 -29.55
N GLU A 356 11.88 -2.39 -29.93
CA GLU A 356 11.55 -2.96 -31.23
C GLU A 356 10.25 -3.76 -31.22
N SER A 357 9.56 -3.84 -30.08
CA SER A 357 8.36 -4.65 -29.92
C SER A 357 7.25 -4.23 -30.90
N PRO A 358 6.61 -5.20 -31.57
CA PRO A 358 5.46 -4.94 -32.42
C PRO A 358 4.18 -4.61 -31.65
N CYS A 359 4.16 -4.85 -30.33
CA CYS A 359 3.04 -4.57 -29.44
C CYS A 359 2.94 -3.08 -29.09
N ILE A 360 3.98 -2.30 -29.37
CA ILE A 360 4.03 -0.86 -29.11
C ILE A 360 3.05 -0.12 -30.03
N ASP A 361 2.26 0.77 -29.43
CA ASP A 361 1.23 1.58 -30.05
C ASP A 361 0.18 0.78 -30.85
N ALA A 362 0.06 -0.53 -30.58
CA ALA A 362 -0.74 -1.46 -31.37
C ALA A 362 -2.11 -1.77 -30.76
N GLY A 363 -2.35 -1.37 -29.51
CA GLY A 363 -3.63 -1.50 -28.82
C GLY A 363 -4.67 -0.44 -29.22
N THR A 364 -5.85 -0.53 -28.63
CA THR A 364 -6.99 0.39 -28.85
C THR A 364 -7.50 1.04 -27.57
N SER A 365 -8.01 2.27 -27.69
CA SER A 365 -8.77 2.96 -26.63
C SER A 365 -10.27 2.68 -26.69
N ASP A 366 -10.76 1.99 -27.72
CA ASP A 366 -12.16 1.61 -27.88
C ASP A 366 -12.44 0.33 -27.10
N LEU A 367 -12.63 0.48 -25.79
CA LEU A 367 -12.75 -0.64 -24.84
C LEU A 367 -14.21 -1.11 -24.65
N PRO A 368 -14.41 -2.33 -24.10
CA PRO A 368 -15.72 -2.81 -23.69
C PRO A 368 -16.47 -1.83 -22.76
N GLU A 369 -17.80 -1.85 -22.82
CA GLU A 369 -18.64 -0.93 -22.05
C GLU A 369 -18.37 -1.05 -20.53
N GLY A 370 -18.16 0.08 -19.87
CA GLY A 370 -17.92 0.14 -18.42
C GLY A 370 -16.45 -0.01 -18.01
N VAL A 371 -15.55 -0.38 -18.92
CA VAL A 371 -14.10 -0.44 -18.63
C VAL A 371 -13.53 0.96 -18.57
N VAL A 372 -12.84 1.28 -17.47
CA VAL A 372 -12.13 2.55 -17.27
C VAL A 372 -10.65 2.23 -17.13
N LEU A 373 -9.82 2.73 -18.05
CA LEU A 373 -8.37 2.53 -17.98
C LEU A 373 -7.79 3.07 -16.68
N PRO A 374 -6.88 2.33 -16.03
CA PRO A 374 -6.10 2.88 -14.92
C PRO A 374 -5.21 4.01 -15.44
N GLN A 375 -4.79 4.90 -14.53
CA GLN A 375 -3.89 6.00 -14.88
C GLN A 375 -2.51 5.50 -15.32
N PHE A 376 -2.06 4.38 -14.74
CA PHE A 376 -0.73 3.81 -14.94
C PHE A 376 -0.81 2.31 -15.26
N ASP A 377 0.26 1.78 -15.85
CA ASP A 377 0.52 0.36 -16.01
C ASP A 377 1.02 -0.30 -14.72
N LEU A 378 1.39 -1.59 -14.78
CA LEU A 378 1.85 -2.34 -13.60
C LEU A 378 3.18 -1.83 -12.99
N ILE A 379 4.03 -1.15 -13.76
CA ILE A 379 5.31 -0.59 -13.28
C ILE A 379 5.26 0.93 -13.06
N GLY A 380 4.09 1.54 -13.26
CA GLY A 380 3.84 2.95 -12.99
C GLY A 380 4.02 3.88 -14.20
N ASN A 381 4.16 3.36 -15.41
CA ASN A 381 4.15 4.16 -16.63
C ASN A 381 2.73 4.64 -16.95
N PRO A 382 2.51 5.88 -17.41
CA PRO A 382 1.19 6.31 -17.90
C PRO A 382 0.59 5.36 -18.93
N ARG A 383 -0.65 4.89 -18.70
CA ARG A 383 -1.36 3.95 -19.58
C ARG A 383 -1.67 4.48 -20.98
N VAL A 384 -1.68 5.81 -21.14
CA VAL A 384 -1.90 6.45 -22.43
C VAL A 384 -0.80 7.48 -22.63
N ALA A 385 0.09 7.24 -23.59
CA ALA A 385 1.12 8.18 -24.01
C ALA A 385 0.87 8.56 -25.48
N GLY A 386 0.85 9.86 -25.81
CA GLY A 386 0.75 10.30 -27.22
C GLY A 386 -0.54 9.96 -28.00
N ASN A 387 -1.56 9.39 -27.33
CA ASN A 387 -2.84 8.83 -27.85
C ASN A 387 -2.79 7.35 -28.28
N SER A 388 -1.75 6.61 -27.92
CA SER A 388 -1.65 5.18 -28.16
C SER A 388 -1.59 4.41 -26.84
N ILE A 389 -1.87 3.11 -26.94
CA ILE A 389 -1.85 2.13 -25.86
C ILE A 389 -1.11 0.91 -26.43
N ASP A 390 -0.20 0.34 -25.65
CA ASP A 390 0.49 -0.87 -26.04
C ASP A 390 -0.38 -2.11 -25.75
N MET A 391 -0.16 -3.20 -26.49
CA MET A 391 -0.77 -4.47 -26.12
C MET A 391 -0.13 -5.01 -24.83
N GLY A 392 -0.93 -5.64 -23.99
CA GLY A 392 -0.52 -6.23 -22.73
C GLY A 392 -0.56 -5.28 -21.54
N CYS A 393 0.00 -5.75 -20.43
CA CYS A 393 -0.08 -5.06 -19.14
C CYS A 393 1.03 -4.01 -18.90
N TYR A 394 2.03 -3.90 -19.77
CA TYR A 394 3.14 -2.95 -19.66
C TYR A 394 3.17 -2.00 -20.86
N GLU A 395 3.30 -0.69 -20.60
CA GLU A 395 3.55 0.31 -21.62
C GLU A 395 5.06 0.45 -21.83
N TYR A 396 5.49 0.44 -23.09
CA TYR A 396 6.79 0.88 -23.50
C TYR A 396 6.85 2.41 -23.45
N GLN A 397 7.77 2.92 -22.64
CA GLN A 397 8.13 4.33 -22.66
C GLN A 397 9.63 4.45 -22.80
N VAL A 398 10.07 5.30 -23.73
CA VAL A 398 11.50 5.48 -24.02
C VAL A 398 12.20 6.04 -22.77
N ALA A 399 12.89 5.14 -22.06
CA ALA A 399 13.94 5.32 -21.06
C ALA A 399 13.78 6.48 -20.05
N GLY A 400 13.25 6.14 -18.86
CA GLY A 400 13.67 6.65 -17.55
C GLY A 400 13.43 8.14 -17.23
N LEU A 401 12.96 8.38 -16.02
CA LEU A 401 13.13 9.69 -15.39
C LEU A 401 14.62 10.07 -15.38
N ALA A 402 14.94 11.33 -15.69
CA ALA A 402 16.31 11.82 -15.55
C ALA A 402 16.71 11.77 -14.06
N TYR A 403 17.99 11.52 -13.76
CA TYR A 403 18.46 11.60 -12.38
C TYR A 403 18.07 12.95 -11.77
N GLY A 404 17.49 12.89 -10.57
CA GLY A 404 16.94 14.03 -9.83
C GLY A 404 15.58 14.56 -10.27
N ASP A 405 15.00 14.11 -11.39
CA ASP A 405 13.66 14.48 -11.86
C ASP A 405 12.65 13.42 -11.42
N ILE A 406 12.07 13.58 -10.24
CA ILE A 406 11.27 12.54 -9.58
C ILE A 406 9.79 12.63 -9.98
N ASP A 407 9.31 13.83 -10.30
CA ASP A 407 7.94 14.03 -10.75
C ASP A 407 7.77 13.90 -12.28
N GLY A 408 8.86 13.75 -13.02
CA GLY A 408 8.86 13.53 -14.48
C GLY A 408 8.50 14.75 -15.29
N ASN A 409 8.69 15.93 -14.73
CA ASN A 409 8.39 17.19 -15.41
C ASN A 409 9.55 17.68 -16.31
N SER A 410 10.65 16.91 -16.40
CA SER A 410 11.89 17.22 -17.13
C SER A 410 12.73 18.34 -16.51
N GLU A 411 12.47 18.73 -15.26
CA GLU A 411 13.22 19.74 -14.51
C GLU A 411 13.58 19.23 -13.11
N VAL A 412 14.87 19.25 -12.76
CA VAL A 412 15.35 18.91 -11.41
C VAL A 412 15.20 20.12 -10.48
N GLN A 413 14.33 20.02 -9.48
CA GLN A 413 13.97 21.14 -8.61
C GLN A 413 14.02 20.78 -7.11
N ALA A 414 13.87 21.79 -6.25
CA ALA A 414 13.69 21.58 -4.80
C ALA A 414 12.43 20.77 -4.46
N TYR A 415 11.46 20.68 -5.39
CA TYR A 415 10.29 19.83 -5.23
C TYR A 415 10.66 18.34 -5.27
N ASP A 416 11.56 17.93 -6.15
CA ASP A 416 12.08 16.56 -6.23
C ASP A 416 12.86 16.17 -4.98
N ALA A 417 13.69 17.08 -4.47
CA ALA A 417 14.34 16.90 -3.16
C ALA A 417 13.29 16.69 -2.04
N SER A 418 12.16 17.40 -2.11
CA SER A 418 11.08 17.23 -1.12
C SER A 418 10.33 15.89 -1.27
N LEU A 419 10.14 15.39 -2.49
CA LEU A 419 9.56 14.07 -2.75
C LEU A 419 10.48 12.97 -2.22
N THR A 420 11.79 13.11 -2.43
CA THR A 420 12.81 12.20 -1.88
C THR A 420 12.73 12.13 -0.36
N LEU A 421 12.68 13.28 0.33
CA LEU A 421 12.56 13.30 1.79
C LEU A 421 11.24 12.69 2.29
N ARG A 422 10.13 12.86 1.56
CA ARG A 422 8.84 12.22 1.88
C ARG A 422 8.91 10.71 1.74
N ASN A 423 9.67 10.20 0.76
CA ASN A 423 9.91 8.77 0.61
C ASN A 423 10.69 8.19 1.79
N VAL A 424 11.78 8.86 2.18
CA VAL A 424 12.62 8.44 3.33
C VAL A 424 11.83 8.30 4.64
N VAL A 425 10.80 9.13 4.85
CA VAL A 425 9.94 9.05 6.05
C VAL A 425 8.64 8.28 5.85
N ASN A 426 8.47 7.56 4.74
CA ASN A 426 7.29 6.75 4.41
C ASN A 426 5.99 7.57 4.25
N LEU A 427 6.07 8.80 3.77
CA LEU A 427 4.89 9.60 3.38
C LEU A 427 4.56 9.51 1.88
N TYR A 428 5.49 9.01 1.08
CA TYR A 428 5.32 8.86 -0.36
C TYR A 428 6.14 7.68 -0.88
N VAL A 429 5.48 6.63 -1.38
CA VAL A 429 6.18 5.44 -1.88
C VAL A 429 6.53 5.66 -3.35
N PHE A 430 7.81 5.50 -3.68
CA PHE A 430 8.31 5.62 -5.05
C PHE A 430 8.10 4.33 -5.85
N ASN A 431 7.82 4.48 -7.13
CA ASN A 431 7.97 3.39 -8.10
C ASN A 431 9.44 3.19 -8.48
N LEU A 432 9.75 2.16 -9.27
CA LEU A 432 11.13 1.80 -9.61
C LEU A 432 11.87 2.90 -10.39
N MET A 433 11.18 3.61 -11.29
CA MET A 433 11.77 4.72 -12.03
C MET A 433 12.10 5.89 -11.11
N GLN A 434 11.22 6.20 -10.16
CA GLN A 434 11.45 7.24 -9.16
C GLN A 434 12.57 6.86 -8.19
N ILE A 435 12.69 5.58 -7.81
CA ILE A 435 13.83 5.08 -7.02
C ILE A 435 15.12 5.31 -7.79
N THR A 436 15.14 4.95 -9.09
CA THR A 436 16.32 5.11 -9.94
C THR A 436 16.67 6.59 -10.13
N ALA A 437 15.68 7.45 -10.38
CA ALA A 437 15.90 8.89 -10.52
C ALA A 437 16.30 9.55 -9.19
N ALA A 438 15.81 9.05 -8.06
CA ALA A 438 16.15 9.59 -6.75
C ALA A 438 17.53 9.15 -6.26
N ASP A 439 18.02 7.95 -6.59
CA ASP A 439 19.36 7.45 -6.22
C ASP A 439 20.46 8.14 -7.05
N VAL A 440 20.69 9.41 -6.74
CA VAL A 440 21.60 10.28 -7.49
C VAL A 440 23.06 10.13 -7.05
N ASP A 441 23.31 9.50 -5.89
CA ASP A 441 24.66 9.10 -5.49
C ASP A 441 25.09 7.71 -6.02
N GLY A 442 24.12 6.90 -6.47
CA GLY A 442 24.33 5.61 -7.12
C GLY A 442 24.65 4.48 -6.15
N ASN A 443 24.28 4.62 -4.88
CA ASN A 443 24.57 3.63 -3.84
C ASN A 443 23.50 2.52 -3.73
N GLY A 444 22.40 2.63 -4.47
CA GLY A 444 21.28 1.69 -4.50
C GLY A 444 20.19 1.93 -3.45
N ALA A 445 20.31 2.99 -2.62
CA ALA A 445 19.36 3.33 -1.58
C ALA A 445 18.95 4.80 -1.65
N VAL A 446 17.65 5.07 -1.61
CA VAL A 446 17.11 6.43 -1.56
C VAL A 446 17.19 6.97 -0.13
N GLN A 447 18.02 7.99 0.08
CA GLN A 447 18.31 8.56 1.39
C GLN A 447 18.14 10.09 1.40
N ALA A 448 18.19 10.70 2.59
CA ALA A 448 18.18 12.16 2.71
C ALA A 448 19.40 12.83 2.06
N LEU A 449 20.47 12.06 1.81
CA LEU A 449 21.65 12.53 1.08
C LEU A 449 21.36 12.80 -0.39
N ASP A 450 20.58 11.93 -1.05
CA ASP A 450 20.13 12.15 -2.41
C ASP A 450 19.32 13.43 -2.54
N ALA A 451 18.42 13.67 -1.59
CA ALA A 451 17.65 14.91 -1.53
C ALA A 451 18.57 16.15 -1.42
N SER A 452 19.70 16.05 -0.70
CA SER A 452 20.69 17.13 -0.62
C SER A 452 21.38 17.36 -1.95
N LEU A 453 21.78 16.29 -2.66
CA LEU A 453 22.42 16.36 -3.97
C LEU A 453 21.46 16.93 -5.03
N ILE A 454 20.20 16.50 -5.04
CA ILE A 454 19.13 17.06 -5.90
C ILE A 454 18.97 18.55 -5.65
N LEU A 455 18.96 18.95 -4.37
CA LEU A 455 18.85 20.35 -3.99
C LEU A 455 20.10 21.15 -4.43
N MET A 456 21.30 20.60 -4.29
CA MET A 456 22.55 21.20 -4.78
C MET A 456 22.54 21.39 -6.29
N TYR A 457 22.08 20.38 -7.04
CA TYR A 457 21.97 20.44 -8.50
C TYR A 457 20.98 21.52 -8.92
N SER A 458 19.78 21.56 -8.29
CA SER A 458 18.76 22.57 -8.59
C SER A 458 19.22 24.01 -8.35
N LEU A 459 20.23 24.19 -7.48
CA LEU A 459 20.85 25.48 -7.15
C LEU A 459 22.12 25.78 -7.97
N GLY A 460 22.56 24.86 -8.83
CA GLY A 460 23.79 24.97 -9.61
C GLY A 460 25.06 24.94 -8.75
N ILE A 461 25.01 24.29 -7.59
CA ILE A 461 26.19 24.04 -6.74
C ILE A 461 27.01 22.89 -7.33
N ILE A 462 26.32 21.89 -7.88
CA ILE A 462 26.88 20.81 -8.71
C ILE A 462 26.24 20.88 -10.09
N ASP A 463 27.00 20.54 -11.13
CA ASP A 463 26.54 20.57 -12.52
C ASP A 463 26.25 19.15 -13.09
N GLU A 464 26.57 18.11 -12.32
CA GLU A 464 26.39 16.69 -12.63
C GLU A 464 26.18 15.91 -11.33
N PHE A 465 25.35 14.86 -11.35
CA PHE A 465 25.19 13.98 -10.19
C PHE A 465 26.35 12.98 -10.05
N PRO A 466 26.67 12.52 -8.82
CA PRO A 466 27.71 11.51 -8.62
C PRO A 466 27.49 10.21 -9.41
N VAL A 467 26.24 9.78 -9.59
CA VAL A 467 25.91 8.58 -10.39
C VAL A 467 26.21 8.77 -11.88
N GLU A 468 26.17 10.01 -12.40
CA GLU A 468 26.37 10.32 -13.82
C GLU A 468 27.85 10.47 -14.19
N GLY A 469 28.64 11.05 -13.28
CA GLY A 469 30.07 11.25 -13.46
C GLY A 469 30.84 10.34 -12.53
N GLY A 470 31.52 9.31 -13.05
CA GLY A 470 32.31 8.31 -12.30
C GLY A 470 33.53 8.84 -11.50
N ARG A 471 33.44 10.05 -10.94
CA ARG A 471 34.29 10.58 -9.87
C ARG A 471 33.64 10.19 -8.54
N GLU A 472 34.43 9.64 -7.62
CA GLU A 472 34.01 9.53 -6.23
C GLU A 472 33.73 10.93 -5.68
N TYR A 473 32.46 11.30 -5.55
CA TYR A 473 32.06 12.48 -4.80
C TYR A 473 32.29 12.16 -3.32
N LEU A 474 33.42 12.60 -2.77
CA LEU A 474 33.79 12.39 -1.37
C LEU A 474 32.90 13.25 -0.48
N ILE A 475 31.78 12.68 -0.05
CA ILE A 475 30.88 13.31 0.91
C ILE A 475 31.55 13.23 2.28
N PRO A 476 31.78 14.36 2.95
CA PRO A 476 32.43 14.36 4.26
C PRO A 476 31.59 13.59 5.27
N THR A 477 32.24 12.84 6.15
CA THR A 477 31.54 12.25 7.29
C THR A 477 31.22 13.35 8.30
N ALA A 478 29.95 13.42 8.71
CA ALA A 478 29.51 14.23 9.82
C ALA A 478 29.02 13.35 10.96
N GLU A 479 28.90 13.92 12.15
CA GLU A 479 28.25 13.30 13.30
C GLU A 479 27.18 14.25 13.82
N ILE A 480 26.16 13.69 14.48
CA ILE A 480 25.18 14.48 15.22
C ILE A 480 25.36 14.18 16.71
N LYS A 481 25.50 15.24 17.49
CA LYS A 481 25.47 15.19 18.94
C LYS A 481 24.06 15.52 19.41
N ILE A 482 23.45 14.60 20.15
CA ILE A 482 22.12 14.78 20.75
C ILE A 482 22.25 14.95 22.26
N GLU A 483 21.69 16.03 22.80
CA GLU A 483 21.64 16.32 24.24
C GLU A 483 20.27 16.87 24.65
N GLN A 484 19.78 16.50 25.82
CA GLN A 484 18.60 17.14 26.39
C GLN A 484 18.98 18.46 27.08
N CYS A 485 18.32 19.54 26.67
CA CYS A 485 18.34 20.85 27.34
C CYS A 485 16.91 21.19 27.75
N ASP A 486 16.64 21.20 29.06
CA ASP A 486 15.28 21.34 29.60
C ASP A 486 14.32 20.31 28.97
N ASP A 487 13.21 20.76 28.39
CA ASP A 487 12.19 19.92 27.77
C ASP A 487 12.41 19.77 26.24
N GLU A 488 13.65 19.94 25.77
CA GLU A 488 14.00 19.83 24.35
C GLU A 488 15.22 18.93 24.13
N LEU A 489 15.19 18.14 23.07
CA LEU A 489 16.39 17.52 22.50
C LEU A 489 17.05 18.51 21.53
N VAL A 490 18.32 18.78 21.75
CA VAL A 490 19.13 19.66 20.90
C VAL A 490 20.04 18.80 20.04
N PHE A 491 19.91 18.95 18.72
CA PHE A 491 20.70 18.24 17.73
C PHE A 491 21.76 19.18 17.17
N THR A 492 23.05 18.85 17.37
CA THR A 492 24.20 19.67 16.95
C THR A 492 25.04 18.90 15.94
N ALA A 493 25.32 19.51 14.79
CA ALA A 493 26.23 18.95 13.79
C ALA A 493 27.67 19.05 14.29
N ILE A 494 28.47 18.01 14.03
CA ILE A 494 29.92 18.00 14.19
C ILE A 494 30.51 17.61 12.83
N GLY A 495 31.34 18.48 12.26
CA GLY A 495 31.80 18.36 10.87
C GLY A 495 30.79 18.90 9.85
N GLU A 496 31.00 18.59 8.57
CA GLU A 496 30.22 19.15 7.45
C GLU A 496 28.96 18.31 7.17
N LEU A 497 27.84 18.69 7.79
CA LEU A 497 26.56 17.97 7.64
C LEU A 497 25.71 18.58 6.52
N TYR A 498 25.25 17.73 5.60
CA TYR A 498 24.38 18.09 4.49
C TYR A 498 22.99 17.49 4.60
N SER A 499 22.88 16.28 5.17
CA SER A 499 21.62 15.60 5.38
C SER A 499 21.61 14.78 6.67
N GLY A 500 20.42 14.53 7.19
CA GLY A 500 20.24 13.63 8.32
C GLY A 500 18.87 12.98 8.36
N GLU A 501 18.86 11.78 8.90
CA GLU A 501 17.67 10.97 9.17
C GLU A 501 17.67 10.63 10.66
N ILE A 502 16.55 10.86 11.33
CA ILE A 502 16.38 10.66 12.77
C ILE A 502 15.17 9.78 13.01
N GLU A 503 15.34 8.73 13.79
CA GLU A 503 14.31 7.77 14.11
C GLU A 503 14.39 7.32 15.57
N PHE A 504 13.26 7.38 16.28
CA PHE A 504 13.14 6.83 17.63
C PHE A 504 11.69 6.49 18.00
N SER A 505 11.54 5.66 19.04
CA SER A 505 10.23 5.26 19.57
C SER A 505 9.58 6.40 20.37
N THR A 506 8.30 6.65 20.14
CA THR A 506 7.45 7.61 20.88
C THR A 506 6.45 6.92 21.80
N GLN A 507 6.73 5.68 22.24
CA GLN A 507 5.84 4.95 23.15
C GLN A 507 5.72 5.62 24.52
N GLU A 508 6.83 6.15 25.05
CA GLU A 508 6.93 6.76 26.39
C GLU A 508 7.53 8.17 26.35
N ILE A 509 7.54 8.77 25.16
CA ILE A 509 7.99 10.14 24.91
C ILE A 509 7.02 10.80 23.93
N LYS A 510 6.45 11.94 24.33
CA LYS A 510 5.65 12.78 23.44
C LYS A 510 6.59 13.75 22.74
N VAL A 511 6.40 13.91 21.44
CA VAL A 511 7.24 14.72 20.56
C VAL A 511 6.38 15.78 19.89
N GLU A 512 6.83 17.03 19.89
CA GLU A 512 6.21 18.11 19.12
C GLU A 512 6.98 18.40 17.83
N SER A 513 6.56 19.42 17.07
CA SER A 513 7.25 19.79 15.83
C SER A 513 8.66 20.33 16.09
N PRO A 514 9.67 19.93 15.29
CA PRO A 514 11.03 20.45 15.42
C PRO A 514 11.13 21.94 15.05
N PHE A 515 12.05 22.64 15.71
CA PHE A 515 12.44 24.01 15.42
C PHE A 515 13.84 24.04 14.82
N PHE A 516 13.96 24.32 13.52
CA PHE A 516 15.25 24.38 12.82
C PHE A 516 15.92 25.75 12.98
N SER A 517 17.25 25.74 13.08
CA SER A 517 18.09 26.93 13.24
C SER A 517 18.46 27.61 11.91
N GLU A 518 18.25 26.93 10.78
CA GLU A 518 18.66 27.32 9.42
C GLU A 518 17.56 27.02 8.40
N ASP A 519 17.74 27.51 7.17
CA ASP A 519 16.89 27.17 6.01
C ASP A 519 17.17 25.71 5.57
N ILE A 520 16.56 24.78 6.28
CA ILE A 520 16.65 23.33 6.07
C ILE A 520 15.34 22.84 5.48
N LEU A 521 15.42 22.01 4.45
CA LEU A 521 14.26 21.27 3.96
C LEU A 521 14.09 20.03 4.85
N SER A 522 12.92 19.87 5.46
CA SER A 522 12.68 18.79 6.42
C SER A 522 11.27 18.22 6.28
N ILE A 523 11.14 16.91 6.48
CA ILE A 523 9.85 16.22 6.55
C ILE A 523 9.83 15.34 7.80
N THR A 524 8.75 15.42 8.57
CA THR A 524 8.51 14.55 9.72
C THR A 524 7.35 13.60 9.43
N ASN A 525 7.46 12.37 9.89
CA ASN A 525 6.34 11.44 9.94
C ASN A 525 6.29 10.78 11.32
N THR A 526 5.11 10.68 11.92
CA THR A 526 4.92 9.97 13.19
C THR A 526 3.77 9.00 13.04
N VAL A 527 4.09 7.72 12.95
CA VAL A 527 3.13 6.62 12.74
C VAL A 527 3.52 5.50 13.69
N ALA A 528 2.53 4.84 14.31
CA ALA A 528 2.74 3.63 15.11
C ALA A 528 3.78 3.78 16.24
N HIS A 529 3.78 4.94 16.90
CA HIS A 529 4.75 5.32 17.91
C HIS A 529 6.21 5.30 17.45
N LYS A 530 6.45 5.60 16.17
CA LYS A 530 7.78 5.81 15.61
C LYS A 530 7.83 7.24 15.08
N PHE A 531 8.72 8.05 15.63
CA PHE A 531 9.04 9.35 15.06
C PHE A 531 10.12 9.15 14.00
N LYS A 532 9.87 9.66 12.80
CA LYS A 532 10.84 9.79 11.72
C LYS A 532 10.96 11.25 11.33
N LEU A 533 12.19 11.71 11.14
CA LEU A 533 12.51 13.01 10.56
C LEU A 533 13.61 12.80 9.52
N SER A 534 13.40 13.32 8.31
CA SER A 534 14.44 13.46 7.30
C SER A 534 14.66 14.94 7.02
N PHE A 535 15.91 15.33 6.79
CA PHE A 535 16.24 16.70 6.43
C PHE A 535 17.47 16.79 5.53
N CYS A 536 17.51 17.84 4.72
CA CYS A 536 18.66 18.16 3.88
C CYS A 536 18.91 19.68 3.78
N SER A 537 20.14 20.03 3.43
CA SER A 537 20.57 21.37 3.09
C SER A 537 21.46 21.34 1.84
N ALA A 538 21.43 22.41 1.06
CA ALA A 538 22.32 22.57 -0.09
C ALA A 538 23.74 22.97 0.30
N THR A 539 23.94 23.44 1.53
CA THR A 539 25.23 23.92 2.05
C THR A 539 25.55 23.24 3.37
N ALA A 540 26.83 23.00 3.63
CA ALA A 540 27.27 22.33 4.85
C ALA A 540 26.87 23.12 6.12
N ILE A 541 26.27 22.40 7.07
CA ILE A 541 26.03 22.84 8.44
C ILE A 541 27.24 22.40 9.26
N ILE A 542 28.06 23.36 9.73
CA ILE A 542 29.35 23.07 10.37
C ILE A 542 29.33 23.47 11.84
N ASP A 543 29.58 22.48 12.72
CA ASP A 543 29.84 22.65 14.16
C ASP A 543 28.82 23.54 14.90
N LYS A 544 27.52 23.40 14.56
CA LYS A 544 26.43 24.22 15.10
C LYS A 544 25.12 23.44 15.32
N GLU A 545 24.23 24.03 16.11
CA GLU A 545 22.87 23.51 16.35
C GLU A 545 22.10 23.45 15.02
N ILE A 546 21.39 22.34 14.78
CA ILE A 546 20.60 22.06 13.59
C ILE A 546 19.12 22.32 13.87
N PHE A 547 18.60 21.69 14.93
CA PHE A 547 17.23 21.87 15.39
C PHE A 547 17.07 21.48 16.86
N ARG A 548 15.96 21.96 17.42
CA ARG A 548 15.44 21.59 18.73
C ARG A 548 14.17 20.79 18.55
N LEU A 549 14.01 19.73 19.33
CA LEU A 549 12.82 18.90 19.30
C LEU A 549 12.20 18.89 20.70
N PRO A 550 11.07 19.57 20.91
CA PRO A 550 10.39 19.54 22.19
C PRO A 550 9.93 18.12 22.52
N ILE A 551 10.21 17.71 23.75
CA ILE A 551 9.89 16.39 24.26
C ILE A 551 9.24 16.48 25.64
N ASP A 552 8.33 15.55 25.90
CA ASP A 552 7.85 15.25 27.24
C ASP A 552 8.06 13.75 27.48
N SER A 553 8.98 13.41 28.38
CA SER A 553 9.52 12.07 28.55
C SER A 553 9.46 11.60 30.00
N SER A 554 8.89 10.42 30.23
CA SER A 554 8.94 9.74 31.54
C SER A 554 10.07 8.71 31.64
N ILE A 555 10.93 8.64 30.61
CA ILE A 555 12.03 7.68 30.46
C ILE A 555 13.37 8.29 30.83
N ASP A 556 14.30 7.45 31.29
CA ASP A 556 15.66 7.86 31.70
C ASP A 556 16.66 7.85 30.52
N GLU A 557 16.33 7.19 29.42
CA GLU A 557 17.18 7.08 28.24
C GLU A 557 16.37 6.89 26.96
N LEU A 558 16.80 7.54 25.87
CA LEU A 558 16.20 7.41 24.55
C LEU A 558 17.24 6.88 23.56
N VAL A 559 16.89 5.81 22.84
CA VAL A 559 17.71 5.32 21.73
C VAL A 559 17.27 6.04 20.46
N VAL A 560 18.19 6.83 19.89
CA VAL A 560 18.00 7.51 18.61
C VAL A 560 18.84 6.81 17.55
N ASN A 561 18.15 6.29 16.54
CA ASN A 561 18.75 5.74 15.32
C ASN A 561 18.71 6.79 14.23
N GLY A 562 19.58 6.66 13.24
CA GLY A 562 19.57 7.58 12.13
C GLY A 562 20.73 7.42 11.18
N SER A 563 20.85 8.37 10.27
CA SER A 563 21.98 8.51 9.38
C SER A 563 22.39 9.98 9.25
N THR A 564 23.68 10.22 8.98
CA THR A 564 24.25 11.54 8.69
C THR A 564 25.06 11.44 7.42
N ASN A 565 24.70 12.19 6.39
CA ASN A 565 25.30 12.08 5.06
C ASN A 565 25.38 10.59 4.59
N GLY A 566 24.29 9.84 4.76
CA GLY A 566 24.21 8.40 4.41
C GLY A 566 24.85 7.42 5.41
N LYS A 567 25.64 7.91 6.38
CA LYS A 567 26.29 7.04 7.39
C LYS A 567 25.39 6.80 8.60
N LEU A 568 25.08 5.54 8.86
CA LEU A 568 24.25 5.13 10.02
C LEU A 568 24.91 5.46 11.36
N PHE A 569 24.06 5.83 12.33
CA PHE A 569 24.42 5.96 13.74
C PHE A 569 23.32 5.42 14.65
N ASN A 570 23.72 5.08 15.87
CA ASN A 570 22.85 4.75 16.99
C ASN A 570 23.40 5.46 18.23
N GLN A 571 22.60 6.31 18.86
CA GLN A 571 22.99 7.07 20.04
C GLN A 571 22.01 6.82 21.18
N LEU A 572 22.54 6.44 22.34
CA LEU A 572 21.79 6.43 23.60
C LEU A 572 21.88 7.82 24.22
N VAL A 573 20.72 8.47 24.38
CA VAL A 573 20.59 9.83 24.90
C VAL A 573 20.05 9.75 26.32
N PRO A 574 20.84 10.07 27.35
CA PRO A 574 20.32 10.14 28.72
C PRO A 574 19.29 11.26 28.83
N LEU A 575 18.14 10.92 29.37
CA LEU A 575 17.05 11.85 29.64
C LEU A 575 16.88 12.07 31.13
N LYS A 576 16.43 13.27 31.47
CA LYS A 576 15.93 13.66 32.78
C LYS A 576 14.41 13.67 32.65
N PRO A 577 13.68 12.92 33.50
CA PRO A 577 12.23 12.94 33.49
C PRO A 577 11.74 14.38 33.58
N THR A 578 10.82 14.76 32.69
CA THR A 578 10.08 16.01 32.80
C THR A 578 9.43 16.00 34.18
N GLN A 579 9.83 16.91 35.07
CA GLN A 579 9.22 16.93 36.40
C GLN A 579 7.74 17.30 36.23
N ASN A 580 6.85 16.34 36.47
CA ASN A 580 5.43 16.58 36.73
C ASN A 580 5.30 17.44 37.98
N ASN A 581 5.52 18.74 37.82
CA ASN A 581 4.91 19.72 38.69
C ASN A 581 3.45 19.80 38.25
N ASP A 582 2.61 18.91 38.82
CA ASP A 582 1.16 19.05 38.87
C ASP A 582 0.80 20.31 39.68
N THR A 583 1.12 21.45 39.09
CA THR A 583 0.58 22.78 39.29
C THR A 583 0.96 23.57 38.04
N GLU A 584 0.44 23.21 36.86
CA GLU A 584 0.44 24.17 35.77
C GLU A 584 -0.48 25.33 36.18
N GLU A 585 0.10 26.47 36.52
CA GLU A 585 -0.59 27.71 36.23
C GLU A 585 -0.76 27.80 34.70
N PRO A 586 -1.97 28.02 34.18
CA PRO A 586 -2.20 28.01 32.75
C PRO A 586 -1.34 29.08 32.07
N ILE A 587 -0.39 28.65 31.25
CA ILE A 587 0.46 29.55 30.46
C ILE A 587 -0.38 30.09 29.30
N THR A 588 -0.41 31.41 29.15
CA THR A 588 -1.18 32.08 28.10
C THR A 588 -0.44 31.94 26.75
N LYS A 589 -0.92 31.09 25.82
CA LYS A 589 -0.29 30.82 24.49
C LYS A 589 -1.27 30.37 23.41
N LEU A 590 -0.88 30.46 22.12
CA LEU A 590 -1.62 29.82 21.01
C LEU A 590 -1.21 28.35 20.87
N LEU A 591 -2.17 27.47 20.62
CA LEU A 591 -1.95 26.02 20.45
C LEU A 591 -1.92 25.59 18.97
N GLY A 592 -2.36 26.45 18.06
CA GLY A 592 -2.43 26.17 16.63
C GLY A 592 -3.86 26.24 16.11
N ASN A 593 -4.03 26.06 14.80
CA ASN A 593 -5.34 26.06 14.16
C ASN A 593 -5.56 24.80 13.31
N TYR A 594 -6.77 24.26 13.33
CA TYR A 594 -7.15 23.08 12.56
C TYR A 594 -8.52 23.28 11.89
N PRO A 595 -8.67 22.93 10.60
CA PRO A 595 -7.62 22.46 9.68
C PRO A 595 -6.62 23.57 9.28
N ASN A 596 -5.40 23.19 8.86
CA ASN A 596 -4.38 24.08 8.28
C ASN A 596 -3.46 23.30 7.30
N PRO A 597 -3.50 23.56 5.98
CA PRO A 597 -4.31 24.57 5.31
C PRO A 597 -5.83 24.32 5.39
N PHE A 598 -6.65 25.35 5.17
CA PHE A 598 -8.12 25.25 5.19
C PHE A 598 -8.77 26.01 4.03
N THR A 599 -10.00 25.65 3.63
CA THR A 599 -10.70 26.24 2.47
C THR A 599 -11.89 27.14 2.87
N GLY A 600 -12.56 26.80 3.98
CA GLY A 600 -13.77 27.48 4.47
C GLY A 600 -13.61 28.07 5.87
N GLU A 601 -13.30 27.23 6.86
CA GLU A 601 -13.16 27.65 8.26
C GLU A 601 -12.00 26.93 8.96
N THR A 602 -11.49 27.52 10.04
CA THR A 602 -10.45 26.92 10.88
C THR A 602 -10.69 27.27 12.34
N THR A 603 -10.46 26.31 13.23
CA THR A 603 -10.57 26.52 14.68
C THR A 603 -9.20 26.88 15.23
N ILE A 604 -9.05 28.07 15.79
CA ILE A 604 -7.85 28.58 16.45
C ILE A 604 -7.95 28.24 17.95
N SER A 605 -7.09 27.35 18.43
CA SER A 605 -7.04 26.92 19.83
C SER A 605 -5.97 27.68 20.61
N PHE A 606 -6.25 27.96 21.89
CA PHE A 606 -5.38 28.71 22.79
C PHE A 606 -5.56 28.31 24.25
N SER A 607 -4.56 28.60 25.06
CA SER A 607 -4.61 28.49 26.52
C SER A 607 -4.56 29.89 27.13
N LEU A 608 -5.37 30.14 28.16
CA LEU A 608 -5.44 31.40 28.90
C LEU A 608 -5.45 31.12 30.40
N THR A 609 -4.79 31.96 31.18
CA THR A 609 -4.97 31.98 32.63
C THR A 609 -6.40 32.45 32.95
N THR A 610 -7.08 31.81 33.90
CA THR A 610 -8.55 31.93 34.15
C THR A 610 -9.07 33.35 34.40
N ASN A 611 -8.19 34.29 34.75
CA ASN A 611 -8.48 35.71 34.99
C ASN A 611 -8.28 36.63 33.76
N LEU A 612 -7.87 36.11 32.60
CA LEU A 612 -7.48 36.93 31.42
C LEU A 612 -8.48 36.89 30.26
N HIS A 613 -9.50 36.04 30.29
CA HIS A 613 -10.46 35.87 29.17
C HIS A 613 -11.15 37.16 28.75
N GLU A 614 -11.58 38.00 29.70
CA GLU A 614 -12.30 39.27 29.39
C GLU A 614 -11.41 40.35 28.74
N LYS A 615 -10.11 40.09 28.61
CA LYS A 615 -9.12 41.00 28.03
C LYS A 615 -8.32 40.39 26.88
N ALA A 616 -8.69 39.19 26.45
CA ALA A 616 -8.01 38.43 25.42
C ALA A 616 -8.79 38.48 24.10
N ARG A 617 -8.07 38.56 22.98
CA ARG A 617 -8.63 38.49 21.62
C ARG A 617 -7.63 37.90 20.63
N ILE A 618 -8.15 37.38 19.53
CA ILE A 618 -7.35 36.96 18.38
C ILE A 618 -7.39 38.06 17.32
N GLU A 619 -6.23 38.55 16.89
CA GLU A 619 -6.10 39.49 15.77
C GLU A 619 -5.48 38.79 14.56
N ILE A 620 -6.08 38.94 13.38
CA ILE A 620 -5.66 38.23 12.16
C ILE A 620 -5.15 39.23 11.13
N PHE A 621 -4.03 38.92 10.49
CA PHE A 621 -3.28 39.78 9.58
C PHE A 621 -2.96 39.07 8.27
N ASN A 622 -2.97 39.82 7.16
CA ASN A 622 -2.43 39.34 5.89
C ASN A 622 -0.89 39.47 5.85
N ILE A 623 -0.25 38.92 4.81
CA ILE A 623 1.21 39.00 4.60
C ILE A 623 1.77 40.43 4.51
N ARG A 624 0.93 41.43 4.25
CA ARG A 624 1.33 42.84 4.20
C ARG A 624 1.25 43.51 5.58
N GLY A 625 0.93 42.76 6.62
CA GLY A 625 0.77 43.25 7.99
C GLY A 625 -0.52 44.03 8.22
N GLN A 626 -1.49 43.99 7.30
CA GLN A 626 -2.79 44.63 7.49
C GLN A 626 -3.69 43.71 8.29
N ARG A 627 -4.34 44.23 9.33
CA ARG A 627 -5.32 43.48 10.12
C ARG A 627 -6.58 43.25 9.31
N VAL A 628 -6.94 41.99 9.12
CA VAL A 628 -8.09 41.54 8.33
C VAL A 628 -9.27 41.09 9.19
N ASP A 629 -9.02 40.72 10.45
CA ASP A 629 -10.08 40.33 11.39
C ASP A 629 -9.65 40.48 12.85
N GLU A 630 -10.62 40.51 13.76
CA GLU A 630 -10.45 40.53 15.20
C GLU A 630 -11.59 39.76 15.90
N ILE A 631 -11.25 38.74 16.68
CA ILE A 631 -12.21 37.86 17.34
C ILE A 631 -12.02 37.97 18.86
N ALA A 632 -13.05 38.44 19.55
CA ALA A 632 -13.07 38.48 21.01
C ALA A 632 -13.19 37.07 21.60
N ILE A 633 -12.46 36.80 22.69
CA ILE A 633 -12.52 35.51 23.38
C ILE A 633 -13.56 35.58 24.50
N GLY A 634 -14.51 34.65 24.49
CA GLY A 634 -15.52 34.48 25.52
C GLY A 634 -14.97 33.86 26.80
N LYS A 635 -15.71 34.03 27.90
CA LYS A 635 -15.38 33.42 29.19
C LYS A 635 -15.35 31.89 29.05
N GLU A 636 -14.29 31.25 29.53
CA GLU A 636 -14.08 29.79 29.48
C GLU A 636 -13.89 29.19 28.08
N GLN A 637 -13.78 30.01 27.02
CA GLN A 637 -13.41 29.48 25.70
C GLN A 637 -11.93 29.10 25.64
N THR A 638 -11.64 27.94 25.05
CA THR A 638 -10.28 27.46 24.75
C THR A 638 -9.97 27.47 23.25
N SER A 639 -10.94 27.90 22.43
CA SER A 639 -10.77 28.07 20.99
C SER A 639 -11.79 29.07 20.42
N VAL A 640 -11.48 29.61 19.24
CA VAL A 640 -12.38 30.42 18.42
C VAL A 640 -12.34 29.94 16.98
N ASN A 641 -13.47 30.00 16.28
CA ASN A 641 -13.55 29.65 14.86
C ASN A 641 -13.36 30.91 14.00
N TRP A 642 -12.49 30.83 12.99
CA TRP A 642 -12.34 31.84 11.96
C TRP A 642 -12.86 31.32 10.62
N GLN A 643 -13.88 31.99 10.09
CA GLN A 643 -14.52 31.65 8.83
C GLN A 643 -14.11 32.61 7.71
N ARG A 644 -13.88 32.05 6.52
CA ARG A 644 -13.66 32.80 5.31
C ARG A 644 -14.90 33.62 4.96
N THR A 645 -14.73 34.92 4.76
CA THR A 645 -15.79 35.80 4.26
C THR A 645 -15.40 36.39 2.90
N ASN A 646 -14.37 37.24 2.84
CA ASN A 646 -13.90 37.90 1.61
C ASN A 646 -12.36 37.95 1.49
N GLN A 647 -11.66 37.09 2.24
CA GLN A 647 -10.21 37.00 2.27
C GLN A 647 -9.68 36.29 1.01
N ALA A 648 -8.58 36.79 0.45
CA ALA A 648 -7.88 36.17 -0.67
C ALA A 648 -7.13 34.90 -0.21
N ASN A 649 -6.95 33.93 -1.09
CA ASN A 649 -6.15 32.74 -0.80
C ASN A 649 -4.70 33.15 -0.48
N GLY A 650 -4.07 32.46 0.45
CA GLY A 650 -2.68 32.71 0.83
C GLY A 650 -2.42 32.62 2.33
N VAL A 651 -1.29 33.18 2.73
CA VAL A 651 -0.79 33.10 4.11
C VAL A 651 -1.38 34.21 4.98
N TYR A 652 -1.84 33.84 6.17
CA TYR A 652 -2.30 34.75 7.20
C TYR A 652 -1.53 34.48 8.50
N PHE A 653 -1.41 35.53 9.31
CA PHE A 653 -0.85 35.45 10.66
C PHE A 653 -1.93 35.80 11.66
N TYR A 654 -2.03 35.05 12.75
CA TYR A 654 -2.96 35.36 13.84
C TYR A 654 -2.20 35.49 15.15
N LYS A 655 -2.63 36.45 15.97
CA LYS A 655 -1.99 36.84 17.22
C LYS A 655 -2.96 36.71 18.38
N LEU A 656 -2.51 36.10 19.47
CA LEU A 656 -3.20 36.21 20.74
C LEU A 656 -2.76 37.50 21.43
N VAL A 657 -3.72 38.38 21.70
CA VAL A 657 -3.49 39.68 22.36
C VAL A 657 -4.20 39.67 23.70
N VAL A 658 -3.47 39.97 24.77
CA VAL A 658 -3.99 40.10 26.14
C VAL A 658 -3.54 41.44 26.71
N ASP A 659 -4.46 42.22 27.27
CA ASP A 659 -4.16 43.56 27.82
C ASP A 659 -3.41 44.45 26.78
N ASP A 660 -3.85 44.40 25.52
CA ASP A 660 -3.29 45.13 24.36
C ASP A 660 -1.82 44.82 24.03
N LYS A 661 -1.29 43.70 24.54
CA LYS A 661 0.03 43.18 24.18
C LYS A 661 -0.10 41.86 23.45
N ALA A 662 0.62 41.74 22.33
CA ALA A 662 0.74 40.47 21.63
C ALA A 662 1.54 39.50 22.51
N VAL A 663 0.92 38.36 22.83
CA VAL A 663 1.50 37.30 23.67
C VAL A 663 2.13 36.23 22.79
N ASP A 664 1.46 35.86 21.69
CA ASP A 664 1.92 34.81 20.78
C ASP A 664 1.41 35.09 19.35
N THR A 665 2.12 34.60 18.33
CA THR A 665 1.80 34.76 16.91
C THR A 665 2.06 33.47 16.15
N LYS A 666 1.08 33.01 15.37
CA LYS A 666 1.21 31.83 14.50
C LYS A 666 0.73 32.12 13.08
N LYS A 667 1.01 31.18 12.16
CA LYS A 667 0.71 31.25 10.72
C LYS A 667 -0.39 30.24 10.36
N MET A 668 -1.25 30.62 9.42
CA MET A 668 -2.23 29.73 8.77
C MET A 668 -2.29 29.96 7.25
N ILE A 669 -2.76 28.95 6.52
CA ILE A 669 -2.85 28.96 5.05
C ILE A 669 -4.31 28.77 4.63
N LEU A 670 -4.86 29.76 3.93
CA LEU A 670 -6.19 29.71 3.32
C LEU A 670 -6.09 29.31 1.85
N LEU A 671 -6.67 28.16 1.49
CA LEU A 671 -6.74 27.60 0.14
C LEU A 671 -8.09 27.89 -0.53
N LYS A 672 -8.18 27.54 -1.82
CA LYS A 672 -9.32 27.85 -2.68
C LYS A 672 -10.60 27.18 -2.21
#